data_AF-A0A4P5UUE8-F1
#
_entry.id   AF-A0A4P5UUE8-F1
#
_cell.length_a   1.000
_cell.length_b   1.000
_cell.length_c   1.000
_cell.angle_alpha   90.00
_cell.angle_beta   90.00
_cell.angle_gamma   90.00
#
_symmetry.space_group_name_H-M   'P 1'
#
loop_
_entity.id
_entity.type
_entity.pdbx_description
1 polymer ?
#
loop_
_entity_poly.entity_id
_entity_poly.type
_entity_poly.pdbx_seq_one_letter_code
_entity_poly.pdbx_strand_id
1 'polypeptide(L)'
;MSLLNQIVLGTFLYSQWLYFKSHSLPILYMIRNSISRSLPAFFLILISALFSIIYDASAQTEEKDSRGKDFWFTFIPNLHVNRPQTDSLYIFISATEATNGTISYRGRTGNWNTVQFSITDPSTIYQLPLFWQNWELQGQYLSPGYQTSGNNQAEIPANNSFHIIADREVSVYALNQASTTSDAFIVLPTDALGKDHYVLAYNSDANNNNGGNTPSEFAVVATENNTQISILPSIQTSRSNSKNPISVILSQGQSYLVQSSLLATVSGGYGDLTGSRVQADKPIALFAGHQRATIPVKTSDLRSRDHIVEQIPSVESWGRTALVVPYPQPNGSTLTAQDLYRVIAAYDSTDIIINGKKATTLNSGGMYESVLVSSQSITSNKAILVAQYKKTSGTNTTNFALGDPFMMLVPPSEQYQKFYRFINVQAVNYSNGFEELRGYSDQWITVIMPNTAIDKTLLDNKQVSSYVGINIIPINGTKYSYTWVPVQDGNHTVESSEPVGIFVYGYGSANSYGYVGGMSFRSFDFNPPQITGKSECKGFIGAVFDTVAGDTRIVSVSIPKDSLINCIAQDIPQFSEPQDSVQYTFTLINPYLDGSARIIAIDSVDQKTEKKIVIKGFTVSTKIVDVTNIPEKLNWSLPVGRKQCYSIELENYGSQDQTINPIMSNNTLNYYSFSGSFPLTLKPGQKSNFTVCFESKDQVNRLDTMYLSNSCINRPLIEFTIRTYDDKYDPVIVSESDSCNSCFLLSITDSTVNDGGLLSVSQIEAQNIQWNIPANISPLYRVLTACIVDPFKDAVYAIQAVDNNGNSTIFRDTIPGFTLQISAMKNPEKLKGLPIGINYCDSVSIKNNGNFIQTIEYSQFKKNVQFSVPISQFPIVLNPKDQKSIVFCYNPIKVADTLQYEKDTDTLFFGRDCVSLPLPFEGFAIDDNHLTKAKCSVDIIIGIVKIPQPGLSDIIVFPNPISVQNNAATLQFTLGSMQDISLDIFSPLTMHKVHMYDGVRRSPGQYTIEVPIQELHSGFYYFMLKAGPYSEFIPISIY
;
A
#
# COMPACT_ATOMS: atom_id res chain seq x y z
N MET A 1 4.42 66.81 18.25
CA MET A 1 4.59 67.28 19.64
C MET A 1 5.61 66.35 20.28
N SER A 2 6.92 66.60 20.14
CA SER A 2 7.73 67.60 20.87
C SER A 2 7.89 67.17 22.35
N LEU A 3 9.04 66.93 22.97
CA LEU A 3 10.48 67.20 22.79
C LEU A 3 11.19 66.26 23.81
N LEU A 4 12.51 66.06 23.91
CA LEU A 4 13.71 66.14 23.07
C LEU A 4 14.90 65.82 24.01
N ASN A 5 15.96 65.22 23.45
CA ASN A 5 17.38 65.11 23.88
C ASN A 5 17.85 63.65 23.63
N GLN A 6 18.51 63.24 22.54
CA GLN A 6 19.57 63.85 21.71
C GLN A 6 20.75 64.30 22.57
N ILE A 7 21.92 63.63 22.55
CA ILE A 7 23.03 63.75 21.55
C ILE A 7 24.20 62.94 22.17
N VAL A 8 25.18 62.28 21.53
CA VAL A 8 25.64 61.96 20.15
C VAL A 8 26.78 60.94 20.37
N LEU A 9 26.84 59.75 19.75
CA LEU A 9 27.09 59.39 18.34
C LEU A 9 28.58 59.26 17.96
N GLY A 10 28.93 58.05 17.51
CA GLY A 10 29.73 57.83 16.30
C GLY A 10 30.93 56.90 16.47
N THR A 11 31.24 55.95 15.59
CA THR A 11 30.58 55.43 14.38
C THR A 11 31.42 54.26 13.85
N PHE A 12 30.75 53.16 13.48
CA PHE A 12 30.87 52.36 12.24
C PHE A 12 32.22 52.15 11.48
N LEU A 13 32.45 50.85 11.16
CA LEU A 13 32.67 50.25 9.81
C LEU A 13 34.07 49.89 9.25
N TYR A 14 34.07 48.68 8.65
CA TYR A 14 34.73 48.20 7.41
C TYR A 14 36.13 47.50 7.42
N SER A 15 36.08 46.25 6.90
CA SER A 15 37.00 45.51 5.99
C SER A 15 38.50 45.31 6.27
N GLN A 16 38.86 44.03 6.49
CA GLN A 16 39.56 43.10 5.57
C GLN A 16 40.95 43.48 4.95
N TRP A 17 41.86 42.48 4.97
CA TRP A 17 43.09 42.23 4.16
C TRP A 17 44.50 42.34 4.81
N LEU A 18 45.07 41.15 5.10
CA LEU A 18 46.36 40.59 4.67
C LEU A 18 47.71 41.31 4.97
N TYR A 19 48.66 40.65 5.66
CA TYR A 19 49.83 39.95 5.06
C TYR A 19 50.90 39.44 6.09
N PHE A 20 51.64 38.40 5.66
CA PHE A 20 52.90 37.78 6.13
C PHE A 20 52.83 36.66 7.20
N LYS A 21 52.95 35.36 6.82
CA LYS A 21 54.18 34.54 6.53
C LYS A 21 55.21 34.58 7.68
N SER A 22 55.88 33.53 8.14
CA SER A 22 55.91 32.07 7.94
C SER A 22 57.19 31.53 8.64
N HIS A 23 57.25 30.22 8.94
CA HIS A 23 58.44 29.37 9.23
C HIS A 23 58.86 29.06 10.70
N SER A 24 58.31 27.95 11.24
CA SER A 24 58.94 26.66 11.59
C SER A 24 60.40 26.49 12.13
N LEU A 25 60.48 25.77 13.28
CA LEU A 25 61.43 24.69 13.73
C LEU A 25 62.84 25.08 14.32
N PRO A 26 63.62 24.19 14.99
CA PRO A 26 63.39 23.45 16.27
C PRO A 26 64.68 23.21 17.17
N ILE A 27 64.53 22.48 18.29
CA ILE A 27 65.49 21.46 18.86
C ILE A 27 66.75 21.82 19.74
N LEU A 28 66.87 21.04 20.86
CA LEU A 28 68.02 20.51 21.66
C LEU A 28 68.95 21.36 22.60
N TYR A 29 69.00 20.89 23.86
CA TYR A 29 70.17 20.54 24.73
C TYR A 29 71.40 21.47 24.87
N MET A 30 71.79 21.84 26.12
CA MET A 30 72.89 21.22 26.92
C MET A 30 73.44 22.15 28.06
N ILE A 31 73.99 21.52 29.12
CA ILE A 31 74.94 22.01 30.18
C ILE A 31 74.34 22.58 31.48
N ARG A 32 74.84 22.37 32.72
CA ARG A 32 75.41 21.27 33.57
C ARG A 32 75.99 21.96 34.84
N ASN A 33 75.54 21.51 36.02
CA ASN A 33 76.17 21.53 37.37
C ASN A 33 76.67 22.82 38.08
N SER A 34 76.10 23.10 39.26
CA SER A 34 76.72 23.04 40.63
C SER A 34 75.85 23.89 41.58
N ILE A 35 75.38 23.42 42.75
CA ILE A 35 76.08 23.34 44.04
C ILE A 35 75.16 22.61 45.04
N SER A 36 75.75 21.73 45.83
CA SER A 36 75.19 21.05 47.00
C SER A 36 74.88 22.00 48.17
N ARG A 37 73.82 21.75 48.95
CA ARG A 37 73.90 21.50 50.41
C ARG A 37 72.52 21.36 51.08
N SER A 38 72.34 20.18 51.69
CA SER A 38 71.63 19.90 52.95
C SER A 38 70.21 20.47 53.16
N LEU A 39 69.21 19.62 52.90
CA LEU A 39 68.02 19.51 53.77
C LEU A 39 67.73 18.01 54.02
N PRO A 40 67.37 17.62 55.25
CA PRO A 40 67.40 16.23 55.70
C PRO A 40 66.25 15.42 55.12
N ALA A 41 66.54 14.17 54.76
CA ALA A 41 65.63 13.16 54.23
C ALA A 41 64.37 12.88 55.10
N PHE A 42 64.24 13.51 56.27
CA PHE A 42 63.08 13.42 57.14
C PHE A 42 61.84 14.15 56.58
N PHE A 43 62.02 15.24 55.80
CA PHE A 43 60.89 15.98 55.23
C PHE A 43 60.29 15.31 53.99
N LEU A 44 61.10 14.55 53.23
CA LEU A 44 60.63 13.76 52.09
C LEU A 44 59.92 12.48 52.50
N ILE A 45 60.31 11.87 53.64
CA ILE A 45 59.59 10.72 54.21
C ILE A 45 58.27 11.16 54.86
N LEU A 46 58.20 12.36 55.46
CA LEU A 46 56.93 12.89 55.97
C LEU A 46 55.97 13.29 54.84
N ILE A 47 56.47 13.83 53.73
CA ILE A 47 55.64 14.17 52.55
C ILE A 47 55.23 12.91 51.78
N SER A 48 56.07 11.87 51.70
CA SER A 48 55.64 10.58 51.14
C SER A 48 54.67 9.83 52.07
N ALA A 49 54.81 9.94 53.40
CA ALA A 49 53.84 9.40 54.34
C ALA A 49 52.51 10.18 54.35
N LEU A 50 52.54 11.50 54.10
CA LEU A 50 51.34 12.32 53.91
C LEU A 50 50.68 12.10 52.52
N PHE A 51 51.44 11.70 51.50
CA PHE A 51 50.89 11.28 50.20
C PHE A 51 50.43 9.81 50.16
N SER A 52 50.90 8.97 51.08
CA SER A 52 50.44 7.57 51.21
C SER A 52 49.26 7.38 52.18
N ILE A 53 48.79 8.44 52.85
CA ILE A 53 47.51 8.47 53.59
C ILE A 53 46.37 8.99 52.68
N ILE A 54 46.66 9.36 51.43
CA ILE A 54 45.66 9.64 50.40
C ILE A 54 45.60 8.43 49.46
N TYR A 55 45.27 7.26 50.01
CA TYR A 55 44.73 6.14 49.24
C TYR A 55 43.35 5.83 49.82
N ASP A 56 42.37 5.84 48.91
CA ASP A 56 40.96 5.51 49.11
C ASP A 56 40.13 6.40 50.05
N ALA A 57 40.13 7.70 49.77
CA ALA A 57 38.84 8.42 49.79
C ALA A 57 38.25 8.35 48.37
N SER A 58 37.94 7.13 47.91
CA SER A 58 36.79 6.98 47.03
C SER A 58 35.65 7.65 47.80
N ALA A 59 35.12 8.75 47.29
CA ALA A 59 33.78 9.14 47.64
C ALA A 59 32.88 7.98 47.20
N GLN A 60 32.72 6.97 48.06
CA GLN A 60 31.60 6.07 47.97
C GLN A 60 30.40 7.00 48.10
N THR A 61 29.77 7.31 46.97
CA THR A 61 28.41 7.82 46.96
C THR A 61 27.60 6.89 47.85
N GLU A 62 27.15 7.42 48.99
CA GLU A 62 26.28 6.73 49.95
C GLU A 62 25.10 6.15 49.14
N GLU A 63 24.86 4.84 49.27
CA GLU A 63 23.83 4.16 48.50
C GLU A 63 22.46 4.68 48.95
N LYS A 64 21.66 5.25 48.02
CA LYS A 64 20.30 5.72 48.34
C LYS A 64 19.48 4.60 48.95
N ASP A 65 19.02 4.77 50.17
CA ASP A 65 18.18 3.81 50.87
C ASP A 65 17.10 4.49 51.75
N SER A 66 16.45 3.75 52.64
CA SER A 66 15.41 4.31 53.51
C SER A 66 15.93 5.15 54.68
N ARG A 67 17.25 5.29 54.82
CA ARG A 67 17.93 6.08 55.85
C ARG A 67 18.51 7.33 55.22
N GLY A 68 18.54 8.40 55.99
CA GLY A 68 19.10 9.66 55.52
C GLY A 68 19.10 10.71 56.61
N LYS A 69 19.41 11.95 56.22
CA LYS A 69 19.60 13.08 57.15
C LYS A 69 18.57 14.19 56.98
N ASP A 70 17.80 14.17 55.90
CA ASP A 70 16.82 15.20 55.55
C ASP A 70 15.54 14.54 55.05
N PHE A 71 14.39 14.90 55.62
CA PHE A 71 13.10 14.27 55.30
C PHE A 71 11.98 15.30 55.22
N TRP A 72 11.16 15.23 54.17
CA TRP A 72 9.94 16.03 54.01
C TRP A 72 8.70 15.13 53.89
N PHE A 73 7.70 15.37 54.73
CA PHE A 73 6.46 14.57 54.70
C PHE A 73 5.24 15.31 55.25
N THR A 74 4.07 14.68 55.08
CA THR A 74 2.79 15.13 55.63
C THR A 74 1.95 13.91 56.02
N PHE A 75 0.91 14.13 56.83
CA PHE A 75 -0.13 13.14 57.08
C PHE A 75 -1.32 13.42 56.18
N ILE A 76 -1.76 12.41 55.41
CA ILE A 76 -3.00 12.46 54.64
C ILE A 76 -4.21 12.18 55.55
N PRO A 77 -5.42 12.64 55.19
CA PRO A 77 -6.59 12.58 56.08
C PRO A 77 -6.98 11.16 56.54
N ASN A 78 -6.93 10.91 57.84
CA ASN A 78 -7.60 9.79 58.49
C ASN A 78 -9.00 10.20 58.97
N LEU A 79 -9.85 9.23 59.27
CA LEU A 79 -11.17 9.46 59.83
C LEU A 79 -11.14 9.41 61.37
N HIS A 80 -11.30 10.56 62.01
CA HIS A 80 -11.29 10.65 63.47
C HIS A 80 -12.71 10.52 64.05
N VAL A 81 -13.10 9.34 64.54
CA VAL A 81 -14.45 9.07 65.09
C VAL A 81 -14.43 8.78 66.61
N ASN A 82 -15.55 9.06 67.28
CA ASN A 82 -15.81 8.80 68.71
C ASN A 82 -15.08 9.70 69.70
N ARG A 83 -13.74 9.68 69.73
CA ARG A 83 -12.90 10.41 70.70
C ARG A 83 -11.79 11.18 69.99
N PRO A 84 -12.13 12.13 69.10
CA PRO A 84 -11.14 12.85 68.31
C PRO A 84 -10.11 13.61 69.16
N GLN A 85 -10.37 13.87 70.45
CA GLN A 85 -9.41 14.51 71.37
C GLN A 85 -8.26 13.59 71.83
N THR A 86 -8.36 12.28 71.61
CA THR A 86 -7.34 11.30 72.03
C THR A 86 -6.52 10.75 70.86
N ASP A 87 -6.92 11.04 69.63
CA ASP A 87 -6.22 10.60 68.42
C ASP A 87 -4.93 11.41 68.23
N SER A 88 -3.88 10.77 67.72
CA SER A 88 -2.53 11.34 67.67
C SER A 88 -1.77 10.94 66.42
N LEU A 89 -0.92 11.83 65.96
CA LEU A 89 0.10 11.55 64.95
C LEU A 89 1.38 11.20 65.70
N TYR A 90 2.03 10.11 65.33
CA TYR A 90 3.30 9.72 65.92
C TYR A 90 4.40 9.80 64.87
N ILE A 91 5.53 10.39 65.27
CA ILE A 91 6.78 10.36 64.52
C ILE A 91 7.78 9.56 65.33
N PHE A 92 8.34 8.53 64.73
CA PHE A 92 9.35 7.68 65.32
C PHE A 92 10.66 7.81 64.55
N ILE A 93 11.77 7.90 65.27
CA ILE A 93 13.11 7.99 64.69
C ILE A 93 13.98 6.90 65.31
N SER A 94 14.57 6.06 64.45
CA SER A 94 15.56 5.04 64.82
C SER A 94 16.89 5.36 64.15
N ALA A 95 18.00 5.11 64.84
CA ALA A 95 19.34 5.43 64.35
C ALA A 95 20.30 4.27 64.56
N THR A 96 21.25 4.06 63.66
CA THR A 96 22.29 3.03 63.82
C THR A 96 23.42 3.45 64.75
N GLU A 97 23.61 4.76 64.90
CA GLU A 97 24.60 5.40 65.77
C GLU A 97 23.98 6.56 66.55
N ALA A 98 24.65 7.04 67.58
CA ALA A 98 24.16 8.15 68.38
C ALA A 98 24.09 9.43 67.54
N THR A 99 22.98 10.16 67.62
CA THR A 99 22.72 11.33 66.78
C THR A 99 21.82 12.34 67.46
N ASN A 100 21.90 13.59 67.03
CA ASN A 100 20.91 14.62 67.32
C ASN A 100 20.24 15.07 66.04
N GLY A 101 19.17 15.83 66.19
CA GLY A 101 18.51 16.46 65.07
C GLY A 101 17.36 17.34 65.49
N THR A 102 16.66 17.85 64.50
CA THR A 102 15.56 18.79 64.65
C THR A 102 14.35 18.31 63.85
N ILE A 103 13.18 18.32 64.49
CA ILE A 103 11.87 18.14 63.84
C ILE A 103 11.22 19.52 63.77
N SER A 104 11.01 20.03 62.56
CA SER A 104 10.26 21.26 62.29
C SER A 104 8.93 20.90 61.63
N TYR A 105 7.83 21.46 62.10
CA TYR A 105 6.51 21.18 61.54
C TYR A 105 5.61 22.40 61.62
N ARG A 106 4.72 22.53 60.64
CA ARG A 106 3.75 23.62 60.60
C ARG A 106 2.39 23.08 60.19
N GLY A 107 1.35 23.70 60.72
CA GLY A 107 -0.03 23.33 60.46
C GLY A 107 -0.70 24.33 59.53
N ARG A 108 -2.02 24.39 59.62
CA ARG A 108 -2.86 25.29 58.81
C ARG A 108 -2.52 26.77 58.94
N THR A 109 -2.05 27.21 60.11
CA THR A 109 -1.64 28.61 60.34
C THR A 109 -0.34 28.98 59.63
N GLY A 110 0.42 27.99 59.14
CA GLY A 110 1.72 28.19 58.50
C GLY A 110 2.88 28.49 59.46
N ASN A 111 2.61 28.61 60.76
CA ASN A 111 3.65 28.86 61.76
C ASN A 111 4.48 27.61 62.02
N TRP A 112 5.80 27.74 61.94
CA TRP A 112 6.74 26.68 62.27
C TRP A 112 6.82 26.45 63.79
N ASN A 113 6.79 25.18 64.17
CA ASN A 113 7.12 24.67 65.49
C ASN A 113 8.36 23.80 65.32
N THR A 114 9.23 23.82 66.32
CA THR A 114 10.51 23.12 66.25
C THR A 114 10.78 22.41 67.56
N VAL A 115 11.15 21.13 67.46
CA VAL A 115 11.52 20.27 68.58
C VAL A 115 12.89 19.67 68.28
N GLN A 116 13.80 19.73 69.25
CA GLN A 116 15.09 19.05 69.18
C GLN A 116 14.94 17.60 69.66
N PHE A 117 15.64 16.67 69.02
CA PHE A 117 15.72 15.28 69.45
C PHE A 117 17.17 14.82 69.59
N SER A 118 17.38 13.82 70.45
CA SER A 118 18.66 13.18 70.68
C SER A 118 18.46 11.70 70.93
N ILE A 119 19.22 10.86 70.21
CA ILE A 119 19.31 9.42 70.41
C ILE A 119 20.74 9.15 70.88
N THR A 120 20.90 8.91 72.18
CA THR A 120 22.21 8.63 72.80
C THR A 120 22.55 7.15 72.80
N ASP A 121 21.52 6.29 72.89
CA ASP A 121 21.61 4.83 72.76
C ASP A 121 20.87 4.40 71.48
N PRO A 122 21.59 3.94 70.45
CA PRO A 122 20.99 3.46 69.20
C PRO A 122 19.97 2.33 69.36
N SER A 123 19.95 1.60 70.49
CA SER A 123 18.94 0.58 70.75
C SER A 123 17.55 1.16 71.05
N THR A 124 17.47 2.46 71.39
CA THR A 124 16.22 3.16 71.72
C THR A 124 15.62 3.88 70.51
N ILE A 125 14.34 4.25 70.62
CA ILE A 125 13.60 5.00 69.61
C ILE A 125 13.25 6.37 70.18
N TYR A 126 13.42 7.42 69.39
CA TYR A 126 12.83 8.71 69.73
C TYR A 126 11.39 8.77 69.19
N GLN A 127 10.45 9.21 70.02
CA GLN A 127 9.03 9.29 69.68
C GLN A 127 8.47 10.68 69.99
N LEU A 128 7.74 11.25 69.03
CA LEU A 128 6.99 12.50 69.19
C LEU A 128 5.51 12.27 68.90
N PRO A 129 4.62 12.23 69.91
CA PRO A 129 3.18 12.25 69.73
C PRO A 129 2.66 13.69 69.57
N LEU A 130 1.79 13.92 68.60
CA LEU A 130 1.15 15.21 68.34
C LEU A 130 -0.35 15.05 68.16
N PHE A 131 -1.13 15.96 68.74
CA PHE A 131 -2.56 16.00 68.52
C PHE A 131 -2.90 16.34 67.05
N TRP A 132 -3.65 15.48 66.36
CA TRP A 132 -3.80 15.51 64.89
C TRP A 132 -4.35 16.83 64.32
N GLN A 133 -5.31 17.46 65.03
CA GLN A 133 -6.21 18.47 64.47
C GLN A 133 -5.51 19.61 63.71
N ASN A 134 -4.36 20.08 64.17
CA ASN A 134 -3.68 21.22 63.54
C ASN A 134 -2.68 20.81 62.45
N TRP A 135 -2.21 19.56 62.46
CA TRP A 135 -1.03 19.13 61.70
C TRP A 135 -1.36 18.18 60.55
N GLU A 136 -2.45 17.41 60.66
CA GLU A 136 -2.96 16.58 59.57
C GLU A 136 -3.58 17.44 58.45
N LEU A 137 -3.44 17.00 57.19
CA LEU A 137 -4.22 17.57 56.08
C LEU A 137 -5.71 17.26 56.26
N GLN A 138 -6.56 18.21 55.85
CA GLN A 138 -8.00 18.08 55.99
C GLN A 138 -8.70 17.86 54.65
N GLY A 139 -9.39 16.74 54.50
CA GLY A 139 -10.18 16.40 53.31
C GLY A 139 -11.63 16.88 53.34
N GLN A 140 -12.42 16.40 52.39
CA GLN A 140 -13.85 16.72 52.24
C GLN A 140 -14.72 16.18 53.39
N TYR A 141 -14.38 15.00 53.92
CA TYR A 141 -15.06 14.38 55.05
C TYR A 141 -14.06 14.21 56.19
N LEU A 142 -14.41 14.61 57.42
CA LEU A 142 -13.50 14.53 58.58
C LEU A 142 -14.08 13.59 59.64
N SER A 143 -15.29 13.88 60.11
CA SER A 143 -16.04 13.05 61.06
C SER A 143 -17.53 13.41 61.02
N PRO A 144 -18.44 12.49 61.39
CA PRO A 144 -19.81 12.85 61.78
C PRO A 144 -19.80 13.90 62.90
N GLY A 145 -20.46 15.06 62.70
CA GLY A 145 -20.57 16.13 63.70
C GLY A 145 -19.41 17.14 63.77
N TYR A 146 -18.28 16.90 63.09
CA TYR A 146 -17.14 17.84 62.96
C TYR A 146 -16.97 18.36 61.52
N GLN A 147 -18.04 18.31 60.72
CA GLN A 147 -18.02 18.82 59.34
C GLN A 147 -17.90 20.35 59.32
N THR A 148 -16.72 20.86 59.00
CA THR A 148 -16.53 22.28 58.71
C THR A 148 -16.12 22.43 57.25
N SER A 149 -17.07 22.79 56.38
CA SER A 149 -16.83 23.02 54.94
C SER A 149 -15.72 24.05 54.66
N GLY A 150 -15.41 24.93 55.62
CA GLY A 150 -14.34 25.93 55.52
C GLY A 150 -12.91 25.40 55.66
N ASN A 151 -12.70 24.13 56.03
CA ASN A 151 -11.38 23.58 56.32
C ASN A 151 -10.85 22.58 55.28
N ASN A 152 -11.59 22.31 54.19
CA ASN A 152 -11.18 21.36 53.17
C ASN A 152 -9.98 21.87 52.34
N GLN A 153 -8.86 21.15 52.42
CA GLN A 153 -7.58 21.41 51.77
C GLN A 153 -7.36 20.59 50.48
N ALA A 154 -8.32 19.77 50.05
CA ALA A 154 -8.23 19.07 48.77
C ALA A 154 -8.09 20.09 47.63
N GLU A 155 -7.18 19.83 46.70
CA GLU A 155 -6.89 20.61 45.50
C GLU A 155 -6.57 22.10 45.75
N ILE A 156 -5.97 22.42 46.90
CA ILE A 156 -5.38 23.73 47.18
C ILE A 156 -4.02 23.57 47.88
N PRO A 157 -3.04 24.46 47.65
CA PRO A 157 -1.79 24.45 48.39
C PRO A 157 -2.03 24.61 49.90
N ALA A 158 -1.46 23.71 50.68
CA ALA A 158 -1.55 23.66 52.14
C ALA A 158 -0.16 23.81 52.77
N ASN A 159 -0.09 24.40 53.96
CA ASN A 159 1.18 24.55 54.67
C ASN A 159 1.55 23.32 55.51
N ASN A 160 0.59 22.43 55.80
CA ASN A 160 0.76 21.24 56.63
C ASN A 160 1.93 20.38 56.13
N SER A 161 3.02 20.34 56.90
CA SER A 161 4.19 19.52 56.60
C SER A 161 5.12 19.39 57.80
N PHE A 162 5.99 18.40 57.68
CA PHE A 162 7.05 18.06 58.62
C PHE A 162 8.37 18.02 57.87
N HIS A 163 9.43 18.52 58.51
CA HIS A 163 10.80 18.54 58.04
C HIS A 163 11.70 18.04 59.15
N ILE A 164 12.48 17.00 58.90
CA ILE A 164 13.44 16.44 59.86
C ILE A 164 14.84 16.62 59.30
N ILE A 165 15.73 17.15 60.13
CA ILE A 165 17.17 17.22 59.86
C ILE A 165 17.89 16.48 60.98
N ALA A 166 18.81 15.58 60.64
CA ALA A 166 19.62 14.82 61.58
C ALA A 166 21.13 14.97 61.29
N ASP A 167 21.96 14.90 62.34
CA ASP A 167 23.42 14.94 62.19
C ASP A 167 23.98 13.69 61.50
N ARG A 168 23.37 12.53 61.77
CA ARG A 168 23.67 11.20 61.20
C ARG A 168 22.44 10.59 60.55
N GLU A 169 22.65 9.56 59.74
CA GLU A 169 21.55 8.86 59.08
C GLU A 169 20.59 8.21 60.08
N VAL A 170 19.30 8.42 59.87
CA VAL A 170 18.22 7.86 60.67
C VAL A 170 17.16 7.23 59.75
N SER A 171 16.38 6.29 60.28
CA SER A 171 15.12 5.84 59.69
C SER A 171 13.97 6.58 60.37
N VAL A 172 13.04 7.13 59.60
CA VAL A 172 11.87 7.85 60.10
C VAL A 172 10.60 7.08 59.75
N TYR A 173 9.70 6.95 60.73
CA TYR A 173 8.39 6.31 60.54
C TYR A 173 7.30 7.25 61.05
N ALA A 174 6.17 7.25 60.36
CA ALA A 174 5.02 8.08 60.69
C ALA A 174 3.79 7.19 60.84
N LEU A 175 3.06 7.36 61.94
CA LEU A 175 1.83 6.63 62.23
C LEU A 175 0.68 7.63 62.42
N ASN A 176 -0.37 7.49 61.62
CA ASN A 176 -1.61 8.24 61.79
C ASN A 176 -2.55 7.43 62.69
N GLN A 177 -2.57 7.71 64.00
CA GLN A 177 -3.36 6.93 64.96
C GLN A 177 -4.72 7.57 65.26
N ALA A 178 -5.78 6.79 65.06
CA ALA A 178 -7.09 7.02 65.67
C ALA A 178 -7.61 5.74 66.33
N SER A 179 -8.63 5.86 67.19
CA SER A 179 -9.07 4.74 68.06
C SER A 179 -9.31 3.39 67.36
N THR A 180 -9.79 3.40 66.11
CA THR A 180 -10.14 2.19 65.32
C THR A 180 -9.87 2.39 63.83
N THR A 181 -8.89 3.22 63.49
CA THR A 181 -8.49 3.48 62.10
C THR A 181 -7.11 4.13 62.11
N SER A 182 -6.07 3.41 61.73
CA SER A 182 -4.68 3.85 61.71
C SER A 182 -3.89 3.10 60.64
N ASP A 183 -2.83 3.73 60.15
CA ASP A 183 -1.79 3.04 59.41
C ASP A 183 -0.48 3.81 59.55
N ALA A 184 0.62 3.13 59.30
CA ALA A 184 1.95 3.69 59.39
C ALA A 184 2.73 3.47 58.11
N PHE A 185 3.65 4.39 57.81
CA PHE A 185 4.52 4.31 56.65
C PHE A 185 5.95 4.71 57.02
N ILE A 186 6.89 4.24 56.21
CA ILE A 186 8.28 4.71 56.27
C ILE A 186 8.39 6.05 55.54
N VAL A 187 9.07 7.02 56.14
CA VAL A 187 9.33 8.31 55.51
C VAL A 187 10.64 8.22 54.74
N LEU A 188 10.58 8.46 53.43
CA LEU A 188 11.75 8.42 52.56
C LEU A 188 12.60 9.69 52.71
N PRO A 189 13.93 9.57 52.78
CA PRO A 189 14.83 10.71 52.83
C PRO A 189 14.84 11.46 51.50
N THR A 190 15.15 12.76 51.53
CA THR A 190 15.05 13.67 50.39
C THR A 190 15.92 13.26 49.20
N ASP A 191 17.03 12.57 49.43
CA ASP A 191 17.94 12.04 48.40
C ASP A 191 17.41 10.78 47.70
N ALA A 192 16.46 10.06 48.32
CA ALA A 192 15.73 8.94 47.74
C ALA A 192 14.44 9.35 47.00
N LEU A 193 14.06 10.65 47.03
CA LEU A 193 12.89 11.15 46.32
C LEU A 193 13.16 11.41 44.84
N GLY A 194 12.11 11.33 44.03
CA GLY A 194 12.17 11.56 42.59
C GLY A 194 11.04 12.45 42.08
N LYS A 195 10.88 12.46 40.75
CA LYS A 195 10.08 13.48 40.04
C LYS A 195 8.85 12.94 39.32
N ASP A 196 8.81 11.66 39.02
CA ASP A 196 7.72 11.02 38.26
C ASP A 196 7.20 9.83 39.04
N HIS A 197 5.90 9.86 39.32
CA HIS A 197 5.23 8.89 40.18
C HIS A 197 3.88 8.51 39.58
N TYR A 198 3.45 7.30 39.89
CA TYR A 198 2.05 6.90 39.76
C TYR A 198 1.45 6.67 41.13
N VAL A 199 0.22 7.13 41.32
CA VAL A 199 -0.56 6.88 42.53
C VAL A 199 -0.96 5.41 42.57
N LEU A 200 -0.68 4.76 43.70
CA LEU A 200 -1.21 3.43 44.04
C LEU A 200 -2.01 3.58 45.32
N ALA A 201 -3.34 3.42 45.23
CA ALA A 201 -4.29 3.73 46.28
C ALA A 201 -5.34 2.61 46.37
N TYR A 202 -6.49 2.89 47.01
CA TYR A 202 -7.63 1.97 47.01
C TYR A 202 -8.94 2.68 46.65
N ASN A 203 -9.95 1.92 46.25
CA ASN A 203 -11.26 2.45 45.85
C ASN A 203 -11.94 3.21 46.99
N SER A 204 -12.56 4.35 46.65
CA SER A 204 -13.48 5.07 47.54
C SER A 204 -14.59 4.17 48.08
N ASP A 205 -15.12 4.51 49.24
CA ASP A 205 -16.29 3.87 49.82
C ASP A 205 -17.39 4.92 50.12
N ALA A 206 -18.24 5.22 49.11
CA ALA A 206 -19.31 6.21 49.21
C ALA A 206 -20.72 5.64 49.46
N ASN A 207 -20.84 4.32 49.64
CA ASN A 207 -22.13 3.65 49.86
C ASN A 207 -22.23 3.04 51.28
N ASN A 208 -21.42 3.52 52.21
CA ASN A 208 -21.33 2.97 53.54
C ASN A 208 -22.24 3.71 54.54
N ASN A 209 -23.22 2.99 55.09
CA ASN A 209 -24.14 3.54 56.09
C ASN A 209 -23.50 3.60 57.50
N ASN A 210 -22.35 2.96 57.72
CA ASN A 210 -21.66 2.87 59.01
C ASN A 210 -20.28 3.55 58.93
N GLY A 211 -20.19 4.81 59.35
CA GLY A 211 -18.91 5.53 59.46
C GLY A 211 -18.60 6.54 58.34
N GLY A 212 -19.56 6.80 57.45
CA GLY A 212 -19.48 7.88 56.46
C GLY A 212 -18.79 7.51 55.15
N ASN A 213 -18.94 8.39 54.17
CA ASN A 213 -18.37 8.26 52.83
C ASN A 213 -16.93 8.76 52.84
N THR A 214 -15.96 7.94 52.46
CA THR A 214 -14.55 8.32 52.47
C THR A 214 -13.88 8.05 51.12
N PRO A 215 -12.97 8.93 50.65
CA PRO A 215 -12.40 8.84 49.32
C PRO A 215 -11.08 8.07 49.24
N SER A 216 -10.78 7.60 48.03
CA SER A 216 -9.41 7.35 47.56
C SER A 216 -8.63 8.67 47.56
N GLU A 217 -7.38 8.66 47.98
CA GLU A 217 -6.63 9.91 48.15
C GLU A 217 -5.11 9.78 47.98
N PHE A 218 -4.48 10.90 47.67
CA PHE A 218 -3.04 11.06 47.70
C PHE A 218 -2.67 12.51 48.04
N ALA A 219 -1.46 12.75 48.52
CA ALA A 219 -0.91 14.09 48.69
C ALA A 219 0.53 14.17 48.22
N VAL A 220 0.93 15.35 47.77
CA VAL A 220 2.33 15.65 47.40
C VAL A 220 2.91 16.69 48.36
N VAL A 221 4.20 16.60 48.67
CA VAL A 221 4.97 17.63 49.40
C VAL A 221 6.14 18.07 48.54
N ALA A 222 6.28 19.38 48.34
CA ALA A 222 7.43 19.95 47.62
C ALA A 222 8.64 20.07 48.55
N THR A 223 9.79 19.53 48.12
CA THR A 223 11.06 19.62 48.86
C THR A 223 11.85 20.89 48.59
N GLU A 224 11.43 21.66 47.58
CA GLU A 224 12.09 22.87 47.12
C GLU A 224 11.06 23.96 46.79
N ASN A 225 11.53 25.21 46.69
CA ASN A 225 10.69 26.33 46.24
C ASN A 225 10.43 26.28 44.74
N ASN A 226 9.28 26.81 44.33
CA ASN A 226 8.85 26.92 42.93
C ASN A 226 8.81 25.56 42.21
N THR A 227 8.44 24.49 42.92
CA THR A 227 8.26 23.16 42.31
C THR A 227 6.98 23.16 41.49
N GLN A 228 7.11 22.91 40.19
CA GLN A 228 6.00 22.81 39.26
C GLN A 228 5.54 21.36 39.19
N ILE A 229 4.27 21.11 39.50
CA ILE A 229 3.69 19.77 39.53
C ILE A 229 2.55 19.70 38.51
N SER A 230 2.59 18.69 37.65
CA SER A 230 1.52 18.29 36.75
C SER A 230 0.91 16.98 37.23
N ILE A 231 -0.40 16.97 37.44
CA ILE A 231 -1.17 15.81 37.88
C ILE A 231 -2.15 15.45 36.78
N LEU A 232 -2.13 14.19 36.35
CA LEU A 232 -3.13 13.59 35.47
C LEU A 232 -3.97 12.59 36.28
N PRO A 233 -5.19 12.97 36.74
CA PRO A 233 -6.05 12.09 37.52
C PRO A 233 -6.59 10.91 36.70
N SER A 234 -6.61 9.70 37.28
CA SER A 234 -7.22 8.51 36.67
C SER A 234 -8.75 8.51 36.77
N ILE A 235 -9.30 9.22 37.75
CA ILE A 235 -10.74 9.38 38.01
C ILE A 235 -11.08 10.84 38.36
N GLN A 236 -12.36 11.21 38.33
CA GLN A 236 -12.79 12.56 38.70
C GLN A 236 -12.41 12.88 40.15
N THR A 237 -11.81 14.05 40.37
CA THR A 237 -11.40 14.50 41.71
C THR A 237 -12.53 15.24 42.45
N SER A 238 -12.44 15.34 43.77
CA SER A 238 -13.53 15.81 44.65
C SER A 238 -13.85 17.29 44.49
N ARG A 239 -12.86 18.16 44.27
CA ARG A 239 -13.10 19.60 44.11
C ARG A 239 -13.43 19.94 42.66
N SER A 240 -12.64 19.48 41.69
CA SER A 240 -12.88 19.79 40.28
C SER A 240 -14.05 19.02 39.65
N ASN A 241 -14.42 17.86 40.22
CA ASN A 241 -15.34 16.88 39.62
C ASN A 241 -15.00 16.54 38.16
N SER A 242 -13.72 16.57 37.82
CA SER A 242 -13.19 16.35 36.47
C SER A 242 -11.94 15.47 36.50
N LYS A 243 -11.58 14.90 35.34
CA LYS A 243 -10.28 14.22 35.13
C LYS A 243 -9.27 15.11 34.41
N ASN A 244 -9.53 16.41 34.32
CA ASN A 244 -8.66 17.32 33.58
C ASN A 244 -7.29 17.39 34.27
N PRO A 245 -6.19 17.55 33.51
CA PRO A 245 -4.88 17.76 34.10
C PRO A 245 -4.88 18.97 35.05
N ILE A 246 -4.26 18.80 36.22
CA ILE A 246 -4.10 19.85 37.23
C ILE A 246 -2.63 20.29 37.19
N SER A 247 -2.39 21.60 37.15
CA SER A 247 -1.05 22.17 37.28
C SER A 247 -1.00 23.06 38.52
N VAL A 248 -0.02 22.83 39.38
CA VAL A 248 0.17 23.58 40.63
C VAL A 248 1.64 23.91 40.83
N ILE A 249 1.91 25.08 41.41
CA ILE A 249 3.25 25.48 41.85
C ILE A 249 3.25 25.49 43.37
N LEU A 250 4.16 24.75 43.98
CA LEU A 250 4.31 24.66 45.42
C LEU A 250 5.64 25.29 45.88
N SER A 251 5.59 25.96 47.02
CA SER A 251 6.79 26.37 47.76
C SER A 251 7.30 25.21 48.61
N GLN A 252 8.55 25.30 49.07
CA GLN A 252 9.15 24.26 49.91
C GLN A 252 8.28 24.01 51.16
N GLY A 253 8.05 22.73 51.43
CA GLY A 253 7.20 22.24 52.51
C GLY A 253 5.72 22.53 52.33
N GLN A 254 5.26 22.99 51.17
CA GLN A 254 3.82 23.02 50.89
C GLN A 254 3.36 21.66 50.41
N SER A 255 2.15 21.32 50.81
CA SER A 255 1.48 20.07 50.51
C SER A 255 0.28 20.31 49.60
N TYR A 256 -0.12 19.31 48.82
CA TYR A 256 -1.29 19.40 47.96
C TYR A 256 -2.04 18.06 47.97
N LEU A 257 -3.20 18.04 48.62
CA LEU A 257 -4.07 16.87 48.77
C LEU A 257 -4.98 16.72 47.54
N VAL A 258 -5.18 15.50 47.06
CA VAL A 258 -6.17 15.17 46.04
C VAL A 258 -6.99 13.99 46.51
N GLN A 259 -8.31 14.13 46.45
CA GLN A 259 -9.28 13.09 46.81
C GLN A 259 -10.20 12.81 45.63
N SER A 260 -10.65 11.58 45.45
CA SER A 260 -11.62 11.24 44.40
C SER A 260 -13.01 11.77 44.71
N SER A 261 -13.78 12.04 43.67
CA SER A 261 -15.19 12.39 43.79
C SER A 261 -16.00 11.22 44.35
N LEU A 262 -16.82 11.50 45.37
CA LEU A 262 -17.72 10.54 46.02
C LEU A 262 -19.12 10.51 45.38
N LEU A 263 -19.33 11.21 44.26
CA LEU A 263 -20.61 11.22 43.56
C LEU A 263 -20.95 9.82 43.04
N ALA A 264 -22.20 9.39 43.22
CA ALA A 264 -22.68 8.10 42.71
C ALA A 264 -22.54 7.97 41.18
N THR A 265 -22.55 9.10 40.45
CA THR A 265 -22.31 9.14 39.00
C THR A 265 -20.87 8.81 38.61
N VAL A 266 -19.92 8.84 39.56
CA VAL A 266 -18.51 8.52 39.36
C VAL A 266 -18.27 7.10 39.89
N SER A 267 -18.22 6.12 38.98
CA SER A 267 -17.97 4.71 39.30
C SER A 267 -18.89 4.12 40.39
N GLY A 268 -20.13 4.60 40.49
CA GLY A 268 -21.06 4.15 41.52
C GLY A 268 -20.68 4.56 42.95
N GLY A 269 -19.83 5.59 43.12
CA GLY A 269 -19.29 6.00 44.41
C GLY A 269 -18.02 5.25 44.84
N TYR A 270 -17.40 4.46 43.94
CA TYR A 270 -16.18 3.70 44.20
C TYR A 270 -14.97 4.19 43.40
N GLY A 271 -14.87 5.52 43.17
CA GLY A 271 -13.77 6.13 42.43
C GLY A 271 -12.40 5.76 43.02
N ASP A 272 -11.42 5.47 42.17
CA ASP A 272 -10.08 5.02 42.55
C ASP A 272 -9.04 5.89 41.84
N LEU A 273 -8.15 6.53 42.61
CA LEU A 273 -7.08 7.38 42.08
C LEU A 273 -5.84 6.58 41.65
N THR A 274 -5.83 5.26 41.83
CA THR A 274 -4.77 4.39 41.31
C THR A 274 -4.58 4.62 39.81
N GLY A 275 -3.33 4.76 39.38
CA GLY A 275 -2.98 5.07 37.98
C GLY A 275 -2.92 6.57 37.65
N SER A 276 -3.27 7.47 38.59
CA SER A 276 -3.02 8.90 38.39
C SER A 276 -1.51 9.15 38.29
N ARG A 277 -1.08 9.96 37.32
CA ARG A 277 0.34 10.30 37.15
C ARG A 277 0.64 11.65 37.77
N VAL A 278 1.73 11.74 38.53
CA VAL A 278 2.21 12.97 39.17
C VAL A 278 3.64 13.21 38.70
N GLN A 279 3.84 14.30 37.97
CA GLN A 279 5.14 14.70 37.43
C GLN A 279 5.55 16.05 37.97
N ALA A 280 6.83 16.20 38.30
CA ALA A 280 7.40 17.45 38.80
C ALA A 280 8.73 17.80 38.11
N ASP A 281 9.11 19.07 38.14
CA ASP A 281 10.44 19.51 37.70
C ASP A 281 11.54 19.26 38.76
N LYS A 282 11.14 19.05 40.02
CA LYS A 282 11.99 18.83 41.20
C LYS A 282 11.49 17.66 42.05
N PRO A 283 12.34 17.05 42.91
CA PRO A 283 11.92 15.91 43.73
C PRO A 283 10.75 16.24 44.66
N ILE A 284 9.80 15.32 44.78
CA ILE A 284 8.62 15.45 45.64
C ILE A 284 8.43 14.20 46.50
N ALA A 285 7.80 14.36 47.66
CA ALA A 285 7.28 13.24 48.42
C ALA A 285 5.81 13.01 48.04
N LEU A 286 5.48 11.84 47.49
CA LEU A 286 4.11 11.44 47.17
C LEU A 286 3.62 10.43 48.21
N PHE A 287 2.45 10.68 48.79
CA PHE A 287 1.76 9.78 49.71
C PHE A 287 0.46 9.34 49.06
N ALA A 288 0.12 8.07 49.08
CA ALA A 288 -1.12 7.57 48.50
C ALA A 288 -1.78 6.53 49.40
N GLY A 289 -3.10 6.46 49.32
CA GLY A 289 -3.87 5.57 50.17
C GLY A 289 -5.36 5.82 50.10
N HIS A 290 -6.01 5.71 51.24
CA HIS A 290 -7.44 5.90 51.35
C HIS A 290 -7.80 6.31 52.78
N GLN A 291 -8.69 7.29 52.90
CA GLN A 291 -8.99 7.89 54.21
C GLN A 291 -9.49 6.87 55.25
N ARG A 292 -10.36 5.93 54.85
CA ARG A 292 -10.79 4.79 55.67
C ARG A 292 -11.37 3.62 54.86
N ALA A 293 -10.57 2.66 54.43
CA ALA A 293 -10.91 1.62 53.47
C ALA A 293 -11.64 0.41 54.08
N THR A 294 -12.67 -0.06 53.37
CA THR A 294 -13.18 -1.44 53.49
C THR A 294 -12.44 -2.27 52.44
N ILE A 295 -11.79 -3.38 52.80
CA ILE A 295 -11.04 -4.20 51.82
C ILE A 295 -11.48 -5.67 51.91
N PRO A 296 -12.05 -6.26 50.83
CA PRO A 296 -12.46 -5.63 49.57
C PRO A 296 -13.72 -4.75 49.72
N VAL A 297 -13.76 -3.60 49.04
CA VAL A 297 -14.82 -2.59 49.26
C VAL A 297 -16.24 -3.06 48.87
N LYS A 298 -16.36 -4.00 47.93
CA LYS A 298 -17.65 -4.47 47.41
C LYS A 298 -18.20 -5.72 48.12
N THR A 299 -17.63 -6.10 49.27
CA THR A 299 -18.09 -7.27 50.03
C THR A 299 -19.09 -6.85 51.12
N SER A 300 -20.34 -7.30 51.01
CA SER A 300 -21.49 -6.82 51.82
C SER A 300 -21.41 -7.13 53.32
N ASP A 301 -20.65 -8.14 53.72
CA ASP A 301 -20.58 -8.59 55.13
C ASP A 301 -19.44 -7.96 55.91
N LEU A 302 -18.53 -7.25 55.24
CA LEU A 302 -17.39 -6.55 55.84
C LEU A 302 -17.86 -5.19 56.37
N ARG A 303 -17.49 -4.87 57.61
CA ARG A 303 -17.99 -3.67 58.29
C ARG A 303 -16.93 -2.79 58.92
N SER A 304 -15.85 -3.38 59.41
CA SER A 304 -14.74 -2.60 59.96
C SER A 304 -13.83 -2.09 58.84
N ARG A 305 -13.15 -0.98 59.10
CA ARG A 305 -12.51 -0.15 58.08
C ARG A 305 -11.40 0.65 58.69
N ASP A 306 -10.38 0.89 57.91
CA ASP A 306 -9.13 1.42 58.44
C ASP A 306 -8.45 2.38 57.47
N HIS A 307 -7.68 3.31 58.00
CA HIS A 307 -6.84 4.18 57.21
C HIS A 307 -5.83 3.31 56.48
N ILE A 308 -5.43 3.72 55.27
CA ILE A 308 -4.28 3.10 54.62
C ILE A 308 -3.43 4.19 53.99
N VAL A 309 -2.11 4.10 54.13
CA VAL A 309 -1.19 5.10 53.58
C VAL A 309 0.19 4.52 53.35
N GLU A 310 0.79 4.87 52.22
CA GLU A 310 2.21 4.62 51.94
C GLU A 310 2.86 5.84 51.28
N GLN A 311 4.16 6.03 51.49
CA GLN A 311 4.95 6.96 50.70
C GLN A 311 5.41 6.28 49.41
N ILE A 312 4.91 6.76 48.27
CA ILE A 312 5.10 6.12 46.98
C ILE A 312 6.45 6.53 46.37
N PRO A 313 7.36 5.57 46.09
CA PRO A 313 8.64 5.86 45.45
C PRO A 313 8.45 6.30 43.99
N SER A 314 9.43 7.03 43.46
CA SER A 314 9.46 7.44 42.06
C SER A 314 9.66 6.24 41.14
N VAL A 315 9.20 6.38 39.89
CA VAL A 315 9.28 5.33 38.86
C VAL A 315 10.72 4.82 38.66
N GLU A 316 11.73 5.66 38.90
CA GLU A 316 13.14 5.28 38.71
C GLU A 316 13.64 4.19 39.65
N SER A 317 13.04 4.04 40.85
CA SER A 317 13.45 3.02 41.81
C SER A 317 12.62 1.72 41.72
N TRP A 318 11.67 1.65 40.78
CA TRP A 318 10.82 0.49 40.60
C TRP A 318 11.60 -0.66 39.95
N GLY A 319 11.35 -1.88 40.43
CA GLY A 319 11.99 -3.10 39.92
C GLY A 319 11.07 -3.90 39.01
N ARG A 320 11.49 -5.14 38.69
CA ARG A 320 10.70 -6.05 37.83
C ARG A 320 10.19 -7.28 38.57
N THR A 321 10.68 -7.55 39.77
CA THR A 321 10.39 -8.77 40.53
C THR A 321 9.90 -8.43 41.93
N ALA A 322 8.65 -8.77 42.25
CA ALA A 322 8.09 -8.64 43.60
C ALA A 322 7.67 -10.00 44.15
N LEU A 323 7.97 -10.24 45.43
CA LEU A 323 7.59 -11.45 46.15
C LEU A 323 6.49 -11.09 47.15
N VAL A 324 5.26 -11.53 46.87
CA VAL A 324 4.10 -11.32 47.75
C VAL A 324 3.87 -12.57 48.58
N VAL A 325 3.63 -12.43 49.88
CA VAL A 325 3.44 -13.55 50.81
C VAL A 325 2.30 -13.26 51.78
N PRO A 326 1.45 -14.24 52.13
CA PRO A 326 0.30 -14.00 53.00
C PRO A 326 0.70 -13.43 54.36
N TYR A 327 -0.19 -12.67 54.98
CA TYR A 327 -0.01 -12.22 56.35
C TYR A 327 -0.48 -13.28 57.37
N PRO A 328 0.14 -13.35 58.56
CA PRO A 328 -0.40 -14.04 59.72
C PRO A 328 -1.83 -13.57 59.97
N GLN A 329 -2.79 -14.48 60.04
CA GLN A 329 -4.18 -14.10 60.31
C GLN A 329 -4.36 -13.90 61.82
N PRO A 330 -4.77 -12.70 62.28
CA PRO A 330 -5.01 -12.45 63.69
C PRO A 330 -6.22 -13.25 64.20
N ASN A 331 -6.18 -13.65 65.47
CA ASN A 331 -7.25 -14.42 66.07
C ASN A 331 -8.56 -13.60 66.12
N GLY A 332 -9.68 -14.21 65.75
CA GLY A 332 -10.99 -13.55 65.70
C GLY A 332 -11.25 -12.69 64.45
N SER A 333 -10.28 -12.56 63.52
CA SER A 333 -10.54 -11.99 62.20
C SER A 333 -11.50 -12.88 61.41
N THR A 334 -12.38 -12.24 60.64
CA THR A 334 -13.31 -12.93 59.74
C THR A 334 -12.60 -13.82 58.72
N LEU A 335 -13.24 -14.90 58.32
CA LEU A 335 -12.83 -15.72 57.17
C LEU A 335 -13.44 -15.24 55.85
N THR A 336 -14.28 -14.20 55.90
CA THR A 336 -14.84 -13.57 54.70
C THR A 336 -13.75 -12.81 53.95
N ALA A 337 -13.69 -13.01 52.63
CA ALA A 337 -12.71 -12.43 51.71
C ALA A 337 -11.23 -12.78 52.03
N GLN A 338 -10.33 -12.37 51.15
CA GLN A 338 -8.90 -12.60 51.23
C GLN A 338 -8.12 -11.29 51.16
N ASP A 339 -6.88 -11.31 51.65
CA ASP A 339 -5.92 -10.22 51.44
C ASP A 339 -5.70 -10.05 49.92
N LEU A 340 -5.35 -8.83 49.49
CA LEU A 340 -5.19 -8.49 48.08
C LEU A 340 -3.76 -8.04 47.79
N TYR A 341 -3.39 -8.05 46.52
CA TYR A 341 -2.26 -7.25 46.04
C TYR A 341 -2.65 -6.52 44.75
N ARG A 342 -2.02 -5.38 44.53
CA ARG A 342 -2.12 -4.61 43.28
C ARG A 342 -0.75 -4.44 42.66
N VAL A 343 -0.70 -4.49 41.34
CA VAL A 343 0.48 -4.25 40.51
C VAL A 343 0.16 -3.11 39.56
N ILE A 344 1.00 -2.08 39.51
CA ILE A 344 0.89 -0.98 38.56
C ILE A 344 2.10 -0.95 37.63
N ALA A 345 1.87 -0.69 36.35
CA ALA A 345 2.92 -0.62 35.33
C ALA A 345 3.39 0.83 35.12
N ALA A 346 4.71 1.04 35.10
CA ALA A 346 5.28 2.35 34.77
C ALA A 346 5.15 2.69 33.28
N TYR A 347 5.14 1.66 32.42
CA TYR A 347 5.26 1.81 30.97
C TYR A 347 4.21 1.03 30.19
N ASP A 348 3.97 1.45 28.96
CA ASP A 348 3.07 0.75 28.05
C ASP A 348 3.56 -0.65 27.69
N SER A 349 2.65 -1.58 27.40
CA SER A 349 2.98 -2.96 27.02
C SER A 349 3.85 -3.69 28.06
N THR A 350 3.52 -3.52 29.34
CA THR A 350 4.15 -4.22 30.46
C THR A 350 3.44 -5.54 30.73
N ASP A 351 4.14 -6.64 30.52
CA ASP A 351 3.64 -7.99 30.78
C ASP A 351 3.77 -8.32 32.26
N ILE A 352 2.66 -8.67 32.90
CA ILE A 352 2.62 -9.14 34.29
C ILE A 352 2.58 -10.66 34.29
N ILE A 353 3.57 -11.28 34.93
CA ILE A 353 3.77 -12.72 34.97
C ILE A 353 3.71 -13.18 36.43
N ILE A 354 2.70 -13.97 36.77
CA ILE A 354 2.50 -14.53 38.11
C ILE A 354 2.94 -15.98 38.09
N ASN A 355 3.89 -16.35 38.97
CA ASN A 355 4.42 -17.72 39.09
C ASN A 355 4.85 -18.33 37.74
N GLY A 356 5.52 -17.52 36.91
CA GLY A 356 6.01 -17.92 35.57
C GLY A 356 4.95 -17.95 34.47
N LYS A 357 3.67 -17.64 34.76
CA LYS A 357 2.60 -17.57 33.78
C LYS A 357 2.16 -16.12 33.54
N LYS A 358 2.14 -15.69 32.28
CA LYS A 358 1.60 -14.37 31.90
C LYS A 358 0.14 -14.26 32.32
N ALA A 359 -0.17 -13.30 33.20
CA ALA A 359 -1.50 -13.01 33.71
C ALA A 359 -2.20 -11.94 32.87
N THR A 360 -1.50 -10.85 32.53
CA THR A 360 -2.03 -9.76 31.70
C THR A 360 -0.92 -8.92 31.07
N THR A 361 -1.29 -7.98 30.20
CA THR A 361 -0.44 -6.88 29.71
C THR A 361 -1.09 -5.56 30.10
N LEU A 362 -0.34 -4.68 30.75
CA LEU A 362 -0.80 -3.37 31.21
C LEU A 362 -0.17 -2.26 30.37
N ASN A 363 -0.92 -1.18 30.18
CA ASN A 363 -0.35 0.09 29.74
C ASN A 363 0.14 0.90 30.94
N SER A 364 0.90 1.97 30.69
CA SER A 364 1.39 2.87 31.74
C SER A 364 0.25 3.40 32.62
N GLY A 365 0.44 3.36 33.94
CA GLY A 365 -0.60 3.65 34.94
C GLY A 365 -1.71 2.61 35.06
N GLY A 366 -1.72 1.57 34.21
CA GLY A 366 -2.65 0.46 34.30
C GLY A 366 -2.37 -0.41 35.53
N MET A 367 -3.44 -0.98 36.11
CA MET A 367 -3.37 -1.75 37.35
C MET A 367 -3.94 -3.17 37.17
N TYR A 368 -3.30 -4.14 37.82
CA TYR A 368 -3.78 -5.50 38.00
C TYR A 368 -3.99 -5.80 39.49
N GLU A 369 -5.17 -6.29 39.87
CA GLU A 369 -5.52 -6.69 41.24
C GLU A 369 -5.79 -8.19 41.29
N SER A 370 -5.33 -8.85 42.36
CA SER A 370 -5.64 -10.25 42.61
C SER A 370 -5.62 -10.57 44.10
N VAL A 371 -6.14 -11.74 44.45
CA VAL A 371 -6.19 -12.25 45.82
C VAL A 371 -4.86 -12.91 46.20
N LEU A 372 -4.45 -12.70 47.45
CA LEU A 372 -3.27 -13.31 48.06
C LEU A 372 -3.69 -14.45 48.99
N VAL A 373 -3.64 -15.68 48.47
CA VAL A 373 -3.98 -16.91 49.24
C VAL A 373 -2.73 -17.71 49.60
N SER A 374 -1.69 -17.61 48.78
CA SER A 374 -0.40 -18.25 48.96
C SER A 374 0.71 -17.32 48.46
N SER A 375 1.98 -17.62 48.77
CA SER A 375 3.10 -16.84 48.24
C SER A 375 3.13 -16.86 46.71
N GLN A 376 3.37 -15.72 46.09
CA GLN A 376 3.47 -15.60 44.62
C GLN A 376 4.71 -14.79 44.23
N SER A 377 5.32 -15.19 43.12
CA SER A 377 6.34 -14.42 42.43
C SER A 377 5.68 -13.61 41.31
N ILE A 378 5.79 -12.29 41.39
CA ILE A 378 5.32 -11.36 40.37
C ILE A 378 6.55 -10.88 39.61
N THR A 379 6.60 -11.17 38.31
CA THR A 379 7.69 -10.75 37.42
C THR A 379 7.13 -9.98 36.25
N SER A 380 7.95 -9.13 35.64
CA SER A 380 7.55 -8.30 34.51
C SER A 380 8.70 -8.03 33.55
N ASN A 381 8.38 -7.66 32.32
CA ASN A 381 9.37 -7.26 31.33
C ASN A 381 9.84 -5.80 31.52
N LYS A 382 9.09 -4.98 32.27
CA LYS A 382 9.33 -3.54 32.51
C LYS A 382 8.97 -3.16 33.94
N ALA A 383 9.43 -2.00 34.41
CA ALA A 383 9.28 -1.59 35.81
C ALA A 383 7.83 -1.59 36.32
N ILE A 384 7.63 -2.15 37.52
CA ILE A 384 6.35 -2.27 38.22
C ILE A 384 6.47 -1.85 39.69
N LEU A 385 5.39 -1.33 40.25
CA LEU A 385 5.21 -1.17 41.70
C LEU A 385 4.12 -2.12 42.18
N VAL A 386 4.34 -2.71 43.34
CA VAL A 386 3.42 -3.67 43.95
C VAL A 386 3.09 -3.23 45.37
N ALA A 387 1.83 -3.36 45.76
CA ALA A 387 1.40 -3.21 47.14
C ALA A 387 0.51 -4.38 47.55
N GLN A 388 0.61 -4.81 48.81
CA GLN A 388 -0.27 -5.76 49.45
C GLN A 388 -1.25 -5.02 50.37
N TYR A 389 -2.49 -5.48 50.41
CA TYR A 389 -3.56 -4.89 51.19
C TYR A 389 -4.13 -5.94 52.12
N LYS A 390 -4.06 -5.67 53.43
CA LYS A 390 -4.72 -6.51 54.42
C LYS A 390 -6.23 -6.33 54.29
N LYS A 391 -6.97 -7.45 54.32
CA LYS A 391 -8.43 -7.44 54.29
C LYS A 391 -9.04 -6.96 55.61
N THR A 392 -10.28 -6.49 55.54
CA THR A 392 -11.12 -6.18 56.70
C THR A 392 -11.30 -7.38 57.61
N SER A 393 -11.16 -7.18 58.93
CA SER A 393 -11.26 -8.24 59.94
C SER A 393 -12.65 -8.39 60.54
N GLY A 394 -13.43 -7.31 60.65
CA GLY A 394 -14.72 -7.27 61.32
C GLY A 394 -15.93 -7.41 60.39
N THR A 395 -16.99 -8.03 60.92
CA THR A 395 -18.28 -8.22 60.23
C THR A 395 -19.43 -7.59 61.02
N ASN A 396 -20.67 -7.77 60.54
CA ASN A 396 -21.88 -7.38 61.29
C ASN A 396 -21.98 -7.98 62.71
N THR A 397 -21.36 -9.14 62.96
CA THR A 397 -21.46 -9.87 64.23
C THR A 397 -20.18 -9.82 65.06
N THR A 398 -19.07 -9.38 64.47
CA THR A 398 -17.74 -9.30 65.10
C THR A 398 -17.23 -7.87 65.07
N ASN A 399 -17.80 -7.04 65.94
CA ASN A 399 -17.28 -5.70 66.18
C ASN A 399 -15.93 -5.82 66.92
N PHE A 400 -14.94 -5.02 66.54
CA PHE A 400 -13.63 -4.97 67.21
C PHE A 400 -12.75 -6.23 67.09
N ALA A 401 -12.95 -7.01 66.01
CA ALA A 401 -12.03 -8.09 65.65
C ALA A 401 -10.58 -7.58 65.59
N LEU A 402 -9.62 -8.45 65.90
CA LEU A 402 -8.21 -8.07 65.88
C LEU A 402 -7.73 -7.88 64.44
N GLY A 403 -6.99 -6.80 64.21
CA GLY A 403 -6.59 -6.32 62.90
C GLY A 403 -7.71 -5.59 62.15
N ASP A 404 -7.32 -5.02 61.04
CA ASP A 404 -8.12 -4.35 60.02
C ASP A 404 -7.19 -3.92 58.86
N PRO A 405 -7.70 -3.30 57.77
CA PRO A 405 -6.88 -3.03 56.59
C PRO A 405 -5.65 -2.17 56.85
N PHE A 406 -4.55 -2.48 56.17
CA PHE A 406 -3.39 -1.62 55.99
C PHE A 406 -2.88 -1.79 54.56
N MET A 407 -2.15 -0.82 54.03
CA MET A 407 -1.48 -0.91 52.74
C MET A 407 0.02 -1.00 52.96
N MET A 408 0.67 -1.96 52.31
CA MET A 408 2.11 -2.11 52.41
C MET A 408 2.72 -2.23 51.02
N LEU A 409 3.68 -1.35 50.69
CA LEU A 409 4.46 -1.52 49.46
C LEU A 409 5.26 -2.83 49.52
N VAL A 410 5.51 -3.43 48.35
CA VAL A 410 6.35 -4.63 48.25
C VAL A 410 7.63 -4.24 47.53
N PRO A 411 8.77 -4.19 48.23
CA PRO A 411 10.04 -3.88 47.61
C PRO A 411 10.34 -4.92 46.54
N PRO A 412 10.83 -4.49 45.37
CA PRO A 412 11.39 -5.42 44.42
C PRO A 412 12.53 -6.19 45.08
N SER A 413 12.68 -7.48 44.75
CA SER A 413 13.78 -8.29 45.29
C SER A 413 15.17 -7.74 44.94
N GLU A 414 15.25 -6.94 43.89
CA GLU A 414 16.42 -6.19 43.45
C GLU A 414 16.81 -5.05 44.41
N GLN A 415 15.88 -4.57 45.24
CA GLN A 415 16.11 -3.52 46.24
C GLN A 415 16.30 -4.05 47.68
N TYR A 416 16.36 -5.37 47.87
CA TYR A 416 16.63 -5.97 49.18
C TYR A 416 18.03 -5.57 49.70
N GLN A 417 18.17 -5.51 51.02
CA GLN A 417 19.41 -5.12 51.70
C GLN A 417 19.90 -6.23 52.63
N LYS A 418 21.17 -6.16 53.01
CA LYS A 418 21.78 -7.14 53.93
C LYS A 418 21.59 -6.78 55.40
N PHE A 419 21.31 -5.51 55.67
CA PHE A 419 21.18 -4.98 57.01
C PHE A 419 19.95 -4.08 57.09
N TYR A 420 19.17 -4.24 58.15
CA TYR A 420 18.00 -3.42 58.45
C TYR A 420 18.03 -3.00 59.91
N ARG A 421 17.72 -1.73 60.17
CA ARG A 421 17.29 -1.21 61.47
C ARG A 421 15.91 -0.62 61.29
N PHE A 422 14.92 -1.20 61.96
CA PHE A 422 13.52 -0.82 61.81
C PHE A 422 12.79 -0.97 63.13
N ILE A 423 11.57 -0.45 63.18
CA ILE A 423 10.75 -0.49 64.38
C ILE A 423 9.47 -1.26 64.12
N ASN A 424 8.91 -1.91 65.14
CA ASN A 424 7.49 -2.24 65.22
C ASN A 424 6.82 -1.14 66.05
N VAL A 425 5.99 -0.29 65.43
CA VAL A 425 5.40 0.87 66.12
C VAL A 425 4.41 0.47 67.21
N GLN A 426 4.28 1.34 68.21
CA GLN A 426 3.27 1.25 69.26
C GLN A 426 2.59 2.60 69.45
N ALA A 427 1.28 2.56 69.67
CA ALA A 427 0.48 3.72 70.03
C ALA A 427 -0.14 3.54 71.41
N VAL A 428 -0.53 4.66 72.02
CA VAL A 428 -1.32 4.67 73.24
C VAL A 428 -2.78 4.94 72.87
N ASN A 429 -3.66 4.02 73.23
CA ASN A 429 -5.11 4.17 73.16
C ASN A 429 -5.64 4.62 74.52
N TYR A 430 -6.48 5.65 74.54
CA TYR A 430 -7.07 6.16 75.78
C TYR A 430 -8.49 5.59 75.99
N SER A 431 -8.65 4.79 77.05
CA SER A 431 -9.95 4.37 77.56
C SER A 431 -10.41 5.31 78.67
N ASN A 432 -11.59 5.93 78.50
CA ASN A 432 -12.26 6.82 79.45
C ASN A 432 -11.42 8.03 79.93
N GLY A 433 -10.42 8.44 79.15
CA GLY A 433 -9.58 9.61 79.44
C GLY A 433 -8.46 9.37 80.45
N PHE A 434 -8.29 8.16 80.98
CA PHE A 434 -7.30 7.86 82.04
C PHE A 434 -6.57 6.51 81.89
N GLU A 435 -7.12 5.53 81.15
CA GLU A 435 -6.44 4.25 80.94
C GLU A 435 -5.64 4.26 79.65
N GLU A 436 -4.31 4.11 79.75
CA GLU A 436 -3.39 3.88 78.63
C GLU A 436 -3.38 2.40 78.28
N LEU A 437 -4.03 2.05 77.17
CA LEU A 437 -3.97 0.71 76.57
C LEU A 437 -3.02 0.72 75.37
N ARG A 438 -2.36 -0.41 75.13
CA ARG A 438 -1.54 -0.60 73.91
C ARG A 438 -2.45 -0.57 72.68
N GLY A 439 -2.05 0.20 71.67
CA GLY A 439 -2.73 0.28 70.38
C GLY A 439 -2.70 -1.06 69.64
N TYR A 440 -1.57 -1.74 69.72
CA TYR A 440 -1.32 -3.01 69.04
C TYR A 440 -0.87 -4.08 70.04
N SER A 441 -1.60 -5.20 70.05
CA SER A 441 -1.34 -6.34 70.95
C SER A 441 -0.49 -7.42 70.28
N ASP A 442 -0.56 -7.54 68.96
CA ASP A 442 0.13 -8.57 68.18
C ASP A 442 1.09 -7.89 67.20
N GLN A 443 2.37 -8.21 67.27
CA GLN A 443 3.43 -7.62 66.45
C GLN A 443 4.16 -8.70 65.67
N TRP A 444 4.40 -8.45 64.39
CA TRP A 444 4.94 -9.45 63.47
C TRP A 444 5.97 -8.85 62.52
N ILE A 445 6.89 -9.71 62.10
CA ILE A 445 7.85 -9.44 61.03
C ILE A 445 7.78 -10.60 60.04
N THR A 446 7.71 -10.29 58.75
CA THR A 446 8.02 -11.27 57.71
C THR A 446 9.45 -11.10 57.25
N VAL A 447 10.21 -12.19 57.19
CA VAL A 447 11.55 -12.22 56.60
C VAL A 447 11.52 -13.06 55.32
N ILE A 448 11.82 -12.46 54.19
CA ILE A 448 11.97 -13.12 52.88
C ILE A 448 13.47 -13.23 52.59
N MET A 449 14.00 -14.44 52.44
CA MET A 449 15.42 -14.69 52.36
C MET A 449 15.78 -15.69 51.26
N PRO A 450 16.94 -15.53 50.58
CA PRO A 450 17.48 -16.58 49.72
C PRO A 450 17.63 -17.90 50.50
N ASN A 451 17.35 -19.02 49.86
CA ASN A 451 17.44 -20.34 50.49
C ASN A 451 18.85 -20.62 51.06
N THR A 452 19.88 -20.02 50.47
CA THR A 452 21.29 -20.12 50.89
C THR A 452 21.65 -19.25 52.10
N ALA A 453 20.79 -18.31 52.46
CA ALA A 453 20.99 -17.36 53.56
C ALA A 453 20.14 -17.67 54.80
N ILE A 454 19.30 -18.72 54.75
CA ILE A 454 18.42 -19.14 55.86
C ILE A 454 19.19 -19.25 57.18
N ASP A 455 20.29 -20.00 57.18
CA ASP A 455 21.07 -20.24 58.40
C ASP A 455 22.02 -19.10 58.79
N LYS A 456 22.03 -18.03 57.99
CA LYS A 456 22.92 -16.87 58.13
C LYS A 456 22.15 -15.57 58.34
N THR A 457 20.83 -15.63 58.41
CA THR A 457 19.97 -14.47 58.67
C THR A 457 19.69 -14.39 60.15
N LEU A 458 20.11 -13.29 60.77
CA LEU A 458 19.94 -12.99 62.19
C LEU A 458 18.84 -11.94 62.34
N LEU A 459 17.87 -12.19 63.22
CA LEU A 459 16.94 -11.21 63.76
C LEU A 459 17.31 -11.00 65.23
N ASP A 460 17.56 -9.75 65.64
CA ASP A 460 17.97 -9.39 67.00
C ASP A 460 19.11 -10.26 67.56
N ASN A 461 20.14 -10.44 66.73
CA ASN A 461 21.33 -11.25 67.00
C ASN A 461 21.06 -12.77 67.21
N LYS A 462 19.87 -13.26 66.84
CA LYS A 462 19.50 -14.69 66.87
C LYS A 462 19.16 -15.16 65.47
N GLN A 463 19.59 -16.37 65.12
CA GLN A 463 19.24 -16.97 63.83
C GLN A 463 17.72 -17.07 63.69
N VAL A 464 17.16 -16.60 62.57
CA VAL A 464 15.69 -16.56 62.37
C VAL A 464 15.06 -17.95 62.51
N SER A 465 15.74 -19.00 62.05
CA SER A 465 15.27 -20.39 62.18
C SER A 465 15.28 -20.94 63.62
N SER A 466 15.90 -20.24 64.57
CA SER A 466 15.97 -20.68 65.98
C SER A 466 14.79 -20.22 66.84
N TYR A 467 13.94 -19.33 66.31
CA TYR A 467 12.75 -18.87 67.01
C TYR A 467 11.70 -19.99 67.09
N VAL A 468 11.06 -20.12 68.26
CA VAL A 468 10.14 -21.23 68.56
C VAL A 468 8.84 -21.12 67.75
N GLY A 469 8.41 -22.23 67.17
CA GLY A 469 7.12 -22.31 66.45
C GLY A 469 7.15 -21.71 65.03
N ILE A 470 8.34 -21.35 64.55
CA ILE A 470 8.53 -20.74 63.24
C ILE A 470 8.75 -21.82 62.17
N ASN A 471 8.08 -21.67 61.02
CA ASN A 471 8.29 -22.51 59.85
C ASN A 471 8.85 -21.68 58.71
N ILE A 472 9.89 -22.19 58.04
CA ILE A 472 10.41 -21.59 56.82
C ILE A 472 9.68 -22.20 55.64
N ILE A 473 9.04 -21.34 54.84
CA ILE A 473 8.13 -21.74 53.76
C ILE A 473 8.77 -21.34 52.42
N PRO A 474 9.01 -22.28 51.49
CA PRO A 474 9.57 -21.95 50.19
C PRO A 474 8.57 -21.16 49.33
N ILE A 475 9.06 -20.15 48.61
CA ILE A 475 8.28 -19.46 47.59
C ILE A 475 8.46 -20.20 46.27
N ASN A 476 7.44 -20.97 45.90
CA ASN A 476 7.47 -21.86 44.73
C ASN A 476 7.92 -21.14 43.44
N GLY A 477 8.83 -21.76 42.70
CA GLY A 477 9.37 -21.22 41.45
C GLY A 477 10.48 -20.17 41.63
N THR A 478 10.91 -19.89 42.86
CA THR A 478 11.98 -18.93 43.18
C THR A 478 13.10 -19.58 44.01
N LYS A 479 14.17 -18.82 44.27
CA LYS A 479 15.25 -19.20 45.19
C LYS A 479 15.05 -18.63 46.61
N TYR A 480 13.85 -18.14 46.90
CA TYR A 480 13.53 -17.51 48.17
C TYR A 480 12.61 -18.39 49.01
N SER A 481 12.76 -18.26 50.32
CA SER A 481 11.82 -18.73 51.32
C SER A 481 11.41 -17.56 52.19
N TYR A 482 10.29 -17.69 52.89
CA TYR A 482 9.84 -16.67 53.83
C TYR A 482 9.43 -17.30 55.16
N THR A 483 9.33 -16.46 56.18
CA THR A 483 8.79 -16.86 57.47
C THR A 483 8.17 -15.67 58.21
N TRP A 484 7.30 -15.98 59.17
CA TRP A 484 6.66 -15.01 60.05
C TRP A 484 7.19 -15.16 61.46
N VAL A 485 7.67 -14.05 62.05
CA VAL A 485 8.24 -14.01 63.38
C VAL A 485 7.39 -13.10 64.28
N PRO A 486 6.78 -13.61 65.36
CA PRO A 486 6.16 -12.75 66.35
C PRO A 486 7.25 -12.04 67.16
N VAL A 487 7.09 -10.73 67.36
CA VAL A 487 8.07 -9.89 68.07
C VAL A 487 7.39 -9.01 69.13
N GLN A 488 8.18 -8.20 69.83
CA GLN A 488 7.66 -7.12 70.66
C GLN A 488 7.55 -5.83 69.83
N ASP A 489 6.95 -4.80 70.38
CA ASP A 489 7.12 -3.45 69.83
C ASP A 489 8.53 -2.93 70.13
N GLY A 490 8.97 -1.94 69.36
CA GLY A 490 10.28 -1.32 69.55
C GLY A 490 11.24 -1.59 68.40
N ASN A 491 12.54 -1.44 68.68
CA ASN A 491 13.59 -1.44 67.66
C ASN A 491 14.07 -2.87 67.40
N HIS A 492 14.21 -3.22 66.12
CA HIS A 492 14.66 -4.53 65.67
C HIS A 492 15.79 -4.39 64.65
N THR A 493 16.59 -5.45 64.57
CA THR A 493 17.70 -5.56 63.61
C THR A 493 17.62 -6.84 62.82
N VAL A 494 17.82 -6.75 61.51
CA VAL A 494 18.11 -7.92 60.69
C VAL A 494 19.45 -7.77 60.00
N GLU A 495 20.29 -8.80 60.11
CA GLU A 495 21.57 -8.90 59.43
C GLU A 495 21.64 -10.25 58.69
N SER A 496 22.09 -10.24 57.43
CA SER A 496 22.21 -11.44 56.63
C SER A 496 23.42 -11.41 55.71
N SER A 497 23.92 -12.60 55.32
CA SER A 497 25.01 -12.71 54.36
C SER A 497 24.62 -12.29 52.93
N GLU A 498 23.33 -12.36 52.62
CA GLU A 498 22.75 -12.01 51.33
C GLU A 498 21.57 -11.04 51.51
N PRO A 499 21.17 -10.27 50.49
CA PRO A 499 20.01 -9.40 50.58
C PRO A 499 18.70 -10.12 50.95
N VAL A 500 17.95 -9.60 51.92
CA VAL A 500 16.66 -10.13 52.40
C VAL A 500 15.59 -9.04 52.36
N GLY A 501 14.32 -9.41 52.28
CA GLY A 501 13.19 -8.48 52.35
C GLY A 501 12.50 -8.54 53.72
N ILE A 502 12.14 -7.40 54.28
CA ILE A 502 11.53 -7.28 55.62
C ILE A 502 10.18 -6.58 55.51
N PHE A 503 9.13 -7.23 56.02
CA PHE A 503 7.80 -6.63 56.20
C PHE A 503 7.49 -6.53 57.68
N VAL A 504 6.92 -5.40 58.10
CA VAL A 504 6.65 -5.09 59.50
C VAL A 504 5.20 -4.70 59.64
N TYR A 505 4.47 -5.33 60.55
CA TYR A 505 3.05 -5.03 60.75
C TYR A 505 2.60 -5.45 62.16
N GLY A 506 1.53 -4.81 62.62
CA GLY A 506 0.93 -5.10 63.91
C GLY A 506 -0.60 -5.05 63.85
N TYR A 507 -1.23 -5.80 64.76
CA TYR A 507 -2.68 -5.89 64.87
C TYR A 507 -3.17 -5.39 66.23
N GLY A 508 -4.20 -4.57 66.18
CA GLY A 508 -4.93 -4.00 67.31
C GLY A 508 -6.43 -4.23 67.16
N SER A 509 -7.23 -3.75 68.11
CA SER A 509 -8.67 -3.95 68.10
C SER A 509 -9.35 -3.08 67.02
N ALA A 510 -9.83 -3.69 65.93
CA ALA A 510 -10.28 -3.00 64.71
C ALA A 510 -9.29 -1.93 64.24
N ASN A 511 -8.01 -2.30 64.21
CA ASN A 511 -6.90 -1.41 63.88
C ASN A 511 -5.68 -2.25 63.45
N SER A 512 -4.90 -1.78 62.49
CA SER A 512 -3.58 -2.35 62.16
C SER A 512 -2.58 -1.26 61.80
N TYR A 513 -1.35 -1.69 61.48
CA TYR A 513 -0.45 -0.92 60.61
C TYR A 513 0.40 -1.90 59.81
N GLY A 514 0.96 -1.46 58.69
CA GLY A 514 2.00 -2.24 58.03
C GLY A 514 2.85 -1.44 57.05
N TYR A 515 4.15 -1.70 57.05
CA TYR A 515 5.11 -1.07 56.14
C TYR A 515 6.32 -2.00 55.91
N VAL A 516 7.19 -1.61 54.99
CA VAL A 516 8.45 -2.31 54.71
C VAL A 516 9.53 -1.92 55.71
N GLY A 517 10.38 -2.87 56.11
CA GLY A 517 11.52 -2.59 57.00
C GLY A 517 12.57 -1.66 56.37
N GLY A 518 12.50 -1.46 55.06
CA GLY A 518 13.34 -0.58 54.26
C GLY A 518 13.63 -1.21 52.90
N MET A 519 14.28 -0.46 52.03
CA MET A 519 14.87 -0.97 50.79
C MET A 519 15.93 0.00 50.26
N SER A 520 16.75 -0.43 49.31
CA SER A 520 17.49 0.53 48.51
C SER A 520 16.56 1.27 47.54
N PHE A 521 16.93 2.48 47.14
CA PHE A 521 16.27 3.27 46.09
C PHE A 521 17.22 3.47 44.92
N ARG A 522 17.96 2.40 44.57
CA ARG A 522 18.82 2.41 43.40
C ARG A 522 17.96 2.60 42.17
N SER A 523 18.35 3.52 41.30
CA SER A 523 17.69 3.68 40.01
C SER A 523 17.96 2.44 39.16
N PHE A 524 16.90 1.87 38.60
CA PHE A 524 17.02 0.82 37.60
C PHE A 524 16.61 1.34 36.25
N ASP A 525 17.57 1.34 35.34
CA ASP A 525 17.27 1.49 33.94
C ASP A 525 17.16 0.10 33.32
N PHE A 526 16.04 -0.14 32.66
CA PHE A 526 15.70 -1.39 31.96
C PHE A 526 15.31 -1.14 30.49
N ASN A 527 15.37 0.12 30.02
CA ASN A 527 14.90 0.51 28.71
C ASN A 527 16.08 1.00 27.88
N PRO A 528 16.43 0.31 26.77
CA PRO A 528 17.57 0.72 25.99
C PRO A 528 17.22 1.96 25.13
N PRO A 529 18.24 2.71 24.67
CA PRO A 529 18.07 3.89 23.83
C PRO A 529 17.16 3.66 22.63
N GLN A 530 16.29 4.61 22.30
CA GLN A 530 15.41 4.48 21.15
C GLN A 530 15.94 5.24 19.94
N ILE A 531 15.86 4.64 18.75
CA ILE A 531 16.37 5.22 17.49
C ILE A 531 15.21 5.45 16.52
N THR A 532 14.97 6.71 16.18
CA THR A 532 13.92 7.14 15.24
C THR A 532 14.45 8.06 14.16
N GLY A 533 13.66 8.29 13.11
CA GLY A 533 13.96 9.26 12.08
C GLY A 533 13.01 9.19 10.90
N LYS A 534 13.23 10.07 9.94
CA LYS A 534 12.43 10.20 8.72
C LYS A 534 13.33 10.43 7.50
N SER A 535 12.86 9.95 6.34
CA SER A 535 13.49 10.21 5.06
C SER A 535 13.29 11.67 4.64
N GLU A 536 14.33 12.25 4.06
CA GLU A 536 14.34 13.59 3.45
C GLU A 536 14.80 13.47 1.99
N CYS A 537 14.55 14.50 1.18
CA CYS A 537 14.72 14.42 -0.28
C CYS A 537 16.11 13.99 -0.78
N LYS A 538 17.16 14.18 0.01
CA LYS A 538 18.54 13.74 -0.32
C LYS A 538 19.19 12.93 0.81
N GLY A 539 18.40 12.40 1.74
CA GLY A 539 18.98 11.85 2.96
C GLY A 539 17.98 11.34 3.98
N PHE A 540 18.41 11.34 5.23
CA PHE A 540 17.65 10.86 6.36
C PHE A 540 18.05 11.65 7.60
N ILE A 541 17.08 12.18 8.33
CA ILE A 541 17.30 12.86 9.61
C ILE A 541 16.65 12.05 10.72
N GLY A 542 17.37 11.85 11.81
CA GLY A 542 16.88 11.07 12.94
C GLY A 542 17.44 11.52 14.26
N ALA A 543 16.89 10.92 15.32
CA ALA A 543 17.30 11.15 16.69
C ALA A 543 17.41 9.83 17.42
N VAL A 544 18.40 9.75 18.30
CA VAL A 544 18.44 8.80 19.40
C VAL A 544 17.86 9.51 20.61
N PHE A 545 17.03 8.85 21.41
CA PHE A 545 16.50 9.42 22.65
C PHE A 545 16.42 8.38 23.76
N ASP A 546 16.78 8.82 24.96
CA ASP A 546 16.52 8.18 26.27
C ASP A 546 15.86 9.22 27.15
N THR A 547 14.54 9.26 27.03
CA THR A 547 13.71 10.27 27.67
C THR A 547 12.67 9.63 28.58
N VAL A 548 12.75 8.32 28.78
CA VAL A 548 11.84 7.61 29.65
C VAL A 548 12.17 8.00 31.10
N ALA A 549 11.17 8.15 31.97
CA ALA A 549 11.43 8.55 33.35
C ALA A 549 12.16 7.42 34.11
N GLY A 550 13.32 7.67 34.72
CA GLY A 550 14.14 6.63 35.35
C GLY A 550 15.19 6.00 34.42
N ASP A 551 15.25 6.49 33.19
CA ASP A 551 16.28 6.17 32.20
C ASP A 551 17.58 6.94 32.51
N THR A 552 18.71 6.29 32.26
CA THR A 552 20.05 6.81 32.59
C THR A 552 20.66 7.69 31.50
N ARG A 553 19.93 7.92 30.40
CA ARG A 553 20.28 8.83 29.31
C ARG A 553 21.46 8.34 28.46
N ILE A 554 21.56 8.91 27.27
CA ILE A 554 22.52 8.51 26.25
C ILE A 554 23.93 8.94 26.64
N VAL A 555 24.88 8.01 26.61
CA VAL A 555 26.31 8.30 26.74
C VAL A 555 27.05 8.16 25.43
N SER A 556 26.55 7.36 24.49
CA SER A 556 27.25 7.18 23.21
C SER A 556 26.29 6.96 22.07
N VAL A 557 26.55 7.64 20.96
CA VAL A 557 25.96 7.35 19.65
C VAL A 557 27.10 7.21 18.64
N SER A 558 27.10 6.12 17.89
CA SER A 558 28.13 5.85 16.90
C SER A 558 27.53 5.29 15.60
N ILE A 559 28.21 5.61 14.50
CA ILE A 559 27.87 5.16 13.14
C ILE A 559 29.10 4.43 12.60
N PRO A 560 29.10 3.08 12.55
CA PRO A 560 30.23 2.32 12.04
C PRO A 560 30.50 2.66 10.56
N LYS A 561 31.73 3.08 10.23
CA LYS A 561 32.08 3.54 8.88
C LYS A 561 31.94 2.44 7.82
N ASP A 562 32.19 1.19 8.20
CA ASP A 562 32.02 -0.01 7.38
C ASP A 562 30.54 -0.33 7.07
N SER A 563 29.60 0.29 7.80
CA SER A 563 28.16 0.12 7.55
C SER A 563 27.57 1.06 6.50
N LEU A 564 28.33 2.08 6.06
CA LEU A 564 27.86 3.11 5.13
C LEU A 564 27.87 2.58 3.69
N ILE A 565 26.70 2.44 3.11
CA ILE A 565 26.49 2.08 1.70
C ILE A 565 25.80 3.25 1.01
N ASN A 566 26.44 3.80 -0.03
CA ASN A 566 25.92 4.92 -0.85
C ASN A 566 25.42 6.15 -0.04
N CYS A 567 25.98 6.39 1.14
CA CYS A 567 25.64 7.55 1.95
C CYS A 567 26.84 8.03 2.77
N ILE A 568 26.76 9.29 3.20
CA ILE A 568 27.71 9.92 4.12
C ILE A 568 26.92 10.28 5.38
N ALA A 569 27.46 9.93 6.53
CA ALA A 569 26.97 10.41 7.82
C ALA A 569 27.59 11.78 8.11
N GLN A 570 26.79 12.72 8.56
CA GLN A 570 27.33 13.92 9.20
C GLN A 570 27.91 13.53 10.57
N ASP A 571 29.00 14.17 10.98
CA ASP A 571 29.55 13.97 12.31
C ASP A 571 28.47 14.24 13.37
N ILE A 572 28.35 13.33 14.32
CA ILE A 572 27.42 13.49 15.44
C ILE A 572 27.91 14.70 16.25
N PRO A 573 27.04 15.70 16.49
CA PRO A 573 27.43 16.86 17.29
C PRO A 573 27.97 16.41 18.65
N GLN A 574 29.08 17.02 19.11
CA GLN A 574 29.52 16.79 20.48
C GLN A 574 28.42 17.22 21.45
N PHE A 575 28.21 16.40 22.47
CA PHE A 575 27.09 16.52 23.38
C PHE A 575 27.54 16.19 24.80
N SER A 576 26.90 16.77 25.82
CA SER A 576 27.33 16.58 27.21
C SER A 576 26.72 15.30 27.77
N GLU A 577 27.53 14.28 27.94
CA GLU A 577 27.09 13.00 28.49
C GLU A 577 26.78 13.13 30.00
N PRO A 578 25.67 12.55 30.48
CA PRO A 578 24.67 11.80 29.72
C PRO A 578 23.57 12.75 29.16
N GLN A 579 23.00 12.45 27.98
CA GLN A 579 22.09 13.35 27.25
C GLN A 579 20.77 12.70 26.85
N ASP A 580 19.66 13.44 26.99
CA ASP A 580 18.30 13.00 26.69
C ASP A 580 18.07 12.62 25.22
N SER A 581 18.63 13.38 24.27
CA SER A 581 18.48 13.09 22.84
C SER A 581 19.65 13.57 22.00
N VAL A 582 20.02 12.80 20.98
CA VAL A 582 21.15 13.08 20.08
C VAL A 582 20.69 12.95 18.63
N GLN A 583 20.85 14.01 17.85
CA GLN A 583 20.45 14.05 16.44
C GLN A 583 21.54 13.44 15.55
N TYR A 584 21.12 12.80 14.45
CA TYR A 584 22.00 12.29 13.41
C TYR A 584 21.41 12.56 12.02
N THR A 585 22.26 12.65 11.00
CA THR A 585 21.84 12.90 9.63
C THR A 585 22.70 12.13 8.65
N PHE A 586 22.05 11.56 7.63
CA PHE A 586 22.69 10.91 6.49
C PHE A 586 22.33 11.65 5.20
N THR A 587 23.29 11.74 4.27
CA THR A 587 23.09 12.27 2.91
C THR A 587 23.50 11.22 1.89
N LEU A 588 22.71 11.03 0.83
CA LEU A 588 23.04 10.09 -0.24
C LEU A 588 24.24 10.60 -1.07
N ILE A 589 25.14 9.69 -1.45
CA ILE A 589 26.26 9.98 -2.37
C ILE A 589 25.72 10.05 -3.80
N ASN A 590 25.08 8.97 -4.25
CA ASN A 590 24.33 8.94 -5.49
C ASN A 590 22.82 8.93 -5.18
N PRO A 591 22.07 9.99 -5.50
CA PRO A 591 20.65 10.07 -5.21
C PRO A 591 19.82 9.07 -6.03
N TYR A 592 20.38 8.41 -7.04
CA TYR A 592 19.70 7.38 -7.84
C TYR A 592 19.88 5.97 -7.29
N LEU A 593 20.71 5.76 -6.28
CA LEU A 593 20.87 4.49 -5.57
C LEU A 593 20.27 4.62 -4.17
N ASP A 594 19.72 3.52 -3.63
CA ASP A 594 19.39 3.47 -2.21
C ASP A 594 20.67 3.51 -1.36
N GLY A 595 20.58 4.11 -0.18
CA GLY A 595 21.64 4.11 0.81
C GLY A 595 21.27 3.25 2.02
N SER A 596 22.27 2.83 2.78
CA SER A 596 22.02 2.29 4.11
C SER A 596 23.15 2.62 5.06
N ALA A 597 22.81 2.77 6.33
CA ALA A 597 23.76 2.99 7.42
C ALA A 597 23.30 2.23 8.66
N ARG A 598 24.23 1.98 9.58
CA ARG A 598 23.92 1.43 10.90
C ARG A 598 24.20 2.48 11.95
N ILE A 599 23.33 2.56 12.94
CA ILE A 599 23.50 3.44 14.09
C ILE A 599 23.42 2.59 15.36
N ILE A 600 24.32 2.87 16.29
CA ILE A 600 24.45 2.22 17.58
C ILE A 600 24.33 3.30 18.65
N ALA A 601 23.46 3.11 19.61
CA ALA A 601 23.28 3.97 20.78
C ALA A 601 23.49 3.16 22.06
N ILE A 602 24.11 3.79 23.06
CA ILE A 602 24.42 3.23 24.37
C ILE A 602 24.04 4.25 25.46
N ASP A 603 23.37 3.79 26.50
CA ASP A 603 23.01 4.57 27.70
C ASP A 603 24.06 4.45 28.84
N SER A 604 23.84 5.13 29.96
CA SER A 604 24.80 5.11 31.08
C SER A 604 24.87 3.79 31.85
N VAL A 605 24.00 2.82 31.56
CA VAL A 605 24.04 1.46 32.13
C VAL A 605 24.38 0.39 31.10
N ASP A 606 25.06 0.79 30.02
CA ASP A 606 25.59 -0.05 28.94
C ASP A 606 24.52 -0.81 28.12
N GLN A 607 23.24 -0.42 28.18
CA GLN A 607 22.26 -1.01 27.27
C GLN A 607 22.42 -0.43 25.88
N LYS A 608 22.29 -1.32 24.89
CA LYS A 608 22.63 -1.02 23.51
C LYS A 608 21.42 -1.20 22.60
N THR A 609 21.15 -0.18 21.78
CA THR A 609 20.27 -0.29 20.62
C THR A 609 21.05 -0.14 19.33
N GLU A 610 20.85 -1.09 18.42
CA GLU A 610 21.45 -1.09 17.09
C GLU A 610 20.35 -1.13 16.03
N LYS A 611 20.38 -0.19 15.09
CA LYS A 611 19.37 -0.08 14.03
C LYS A 611 20.01 0.14 12.66
N LYS A 612 19.56 -0.63 11.67
CA LYS A 612 19.87 -0.39 10.25
C LYS A 612 18.87 0.63 9.68
N ILE A 613 19.39 1.74 9.19
CA ILE A 613 18.63 2.79 8.49
C ILE A 613 18.75 2.56 6.99
N VAL A 614 17.62 2.51 6.30
CA VAL A 614 17.55 2.47 4.83
C VAL A 614 17.17 3.87 4.36
N ILE A 615 17.97 4.43 3.46
CA ILE A 615 17.82 5.79 2.93
C ILE A 615 17.32 5.66 1.50
N LYS A 616 16.12 6.18 1.25
CA LYS A 616 15.43 6.06 -0.04
C LYS A 616 16.11 6.90 -1.11
N GLY A 617 16.64 6.27 -2.15
CA GLY A 617 17.09 6.93 -3.38
C GLY A 617 15.95 7.08 -4.40
N PHE A 618 16.26 7.65 -5.56
CA PHE A 618 15.35 7.77 -6.72
C PHE A 618 15.67 6.74 -7.80
N THR A 619 15.23 5.51 -7.53
CA THR A 619 15.67 4.27 -8.18
C THR A 619 14.79 3.83 -9.35
N VAL A 620 14.28 4.78 -10.15
CA VAL A 620 13.46 4.46 -11.35
C VAL A 620 14.20 4.81 -12.63
N SER A 621 14.30 3.87 -13.58
CA SER A 621 14.91 4.14 -14.90
C SER A 621 14.38 3.22 -16.01
N THR A 622 14.78 3.50 -17.25
CA THR A 622 14.48 2.65 -18.43
C THR A 622 15.42 1.45 -18.59
N LYS A 623 16.61 1.47 -17.96
CA LYS A 623 17.60 0.39 -18.00
C LYS A 623 18.25 0.22 -16.63
N ILE A 624 18.28 -1.01 -16.14
CA ILE A 624 18.82 -1.40 -14.81
C ILE A 624 20.24 -0.84 -14.53
N VAL A 625 21.02 -0.50 -15.56
CA VAL A 625 22.46 -0.18 -15.46
C VAL A 625 22.78 1.33 -15.53
N ASP A 626 21.84 2.22 -15.87
CA ASP A 626 22.15 3.65 -16.07
C ASP A 626 22.08 4.49 -14.78
N VAL A 627 23.04 4.26 -13.88
CA VAL A 627 23.28 5.07 -12.67
C VAL A 627 23.90 6.46 -12.96
N THR A 628 24.15 6.77 -14.24
CA THR A 628 24.94 7.91 -14.73
C THR A 628 24.13 9.17 -15.03
N ASN A 629 22.79 9.12 -14.94
CA ASN A 629 21.89 10.26 -15.19
C ASN A 629 21.94 10.82 -16.62
N ILE A 630 22.30 10.00 -17.62
CA ILE A 630 22.34 10.39 -19.03
C ILE A 630 21.00 10.01 -19.70
N PRO A 631 20.27 10.95 -20.32
CA PRO A 631 19.02 10.64 -21.02
C PRO A 631 19.27 9.89 -22.34
N GLU A 632 18.35 8.99 -22.68
CA GLU A 632 18.34 8.34 -24.00
C GLU A 632 17.95 9.34 -25.10
N LYS A 633 18.54 9.24 -26.29
CA LYS A 633 18.30 10.17 -27.40
C LYS A 633 17.38 9.57 -28.45
N LEU A 634 16.31 10.27 -28.80
CA LEU A 634 15.37 9.88 -29.86
C LEU A 634 15.26 10.96 -30.94
N ASN A 635 15.32 10.55 -32.20
CA ASN A 635 15.18 11.44 -33.36
C ASN A 635 13.91 11.09 -34.13
N TRP A 636 12.97 12.02 -34.26
CA TRP A 636 11.73 11.86 -35.02
C TRP A 636 11.64 12.85 -36.18
N SER A 637 11.21 12.33 -37.33
CA SER A 637 10.88 13.12 -38.53
C SER A 637 9.53 12.65 -39.05
N LEU A 638 8.52 13.51 -39.11
CA LEU A 638 7.14 13.15 -39.47
C LEU A 638 6.36 14.28 -40.16
N PRO A 639 5.37 13.99 -41.01
CA PRO A 639 4.54 15.04 -41.63
C PRO A 639 3.74 15.86 -40.60
N VAL A 640 3.42 17.11 -40.95
CA VAL A 640 2.51 17.96 -40.15
C VAL A 640 1.15 17.25 -40.00
N GLY A 641 0.61 17.24 -38.78
CA GLY A 641 -0.66 16.58 -38.44
C GLY A 641 -0.58 15.08 -38.15
N ARG A 642 0.58 14.43 -38.35
CA ARG A 642 0.77 13.03 -37.96
C ARG A 642 1.16 12.92 -36.48
N LYS A 643 0.65 11.87 -35.83
CA LYS A 643 0.96 11.51 -34.45
C LYS A 643 2.00 10.37 -34.41
N GLN A 644 3.13 10.59 -33.72
CA GLN A 644 4.15 9.57 -33.47
C GLN A 644 4.20 9.23 -31.98
N CYS A 645 4.21 7.95 -31.64
CA CYS A 645 4.21 7.46 -30.25
C CYS A 645 5.43 6.59 -29.96
N TYR A 646 5.90 6.60 -28.70
CA TYR A 646 7.00 5.77 -28.22
C TYR A 646 6.70 5.23 -26.82
N SER A 647 6.83 3.91 -26.68
CA SER A 647 6.56 3.17 -25.44
C SER A 647 7.83 3.09 -24.59
N ILE A 648 7.72 3.44 -23.32
CA ILE A 648 8.82 3.51 -22.37
C ILE A 648 8.55 2.53 -21.25
N GLU A 649 9.43 1.54 -21.09
CA GLU A 649 9.44 0.64 -19.93
C GLU A 649 10.24 1.28 -18.80
N LEU A 650 9.64 1.39 -17.62
CA LEU A 650 10.29 1.81 -16.39
C LEU A 650 10.39 0.65 -15.42
N GLU A 651 11.52 0.56 -14.73
CA GLU A 651 11.73 -0.37 -13.63
C GLU A 651 12.15 0.38 -12.36
N ASN A 652 11.52 0.05 -11.23
CA ASN A 652 12.03 0.45 -9.93
C ASN A 652 13.05 -0.60 -9.45
N TYR A 653 14.34 -0.31 -9.61
CA TYR A 653 15.43 -1.19 -9.20
C TYR A 653 15.85 -1.02 -7.73
N GLY A 654 15.13 -0.18 -6.98
CA GLY A 654 15.39 0.05 -5.55
C GLY A 654 14.61 -0.90 -4.64
N SER A 655 14.81 -0.70 -3.35
CA SER A 655 14.21 -1.46 -2.25
C SER A 655 12.93 -0.84 -1.68
N GLN A 656 12.54 0.35 -2.16
CA GLN A 656 11.40 1.13 -1.67
C GLN A 656 10.47 1.52 -2.83
N ASP A 657 9.16 1.66 -2.54
CA ASP A 657 8.15 2.12 -3.50
C ASP A 657 8.48 3.51 -4.05
N GLN A 658 8.30 3.73 -5.36
CA GLN A 658 8.59 5.01 -6.02
C GLN A 658 7.34 5.58 -6.68
N THR A 659 6.99 6.83 -6.35
CA THR A 659 5.89 7.54 -6.99
C THR A 659 6.46 8.62 -7.91
N ILE A 660 6.07 8.60 -9.18
CA ILE A 660 6.67 9.42 -10.24
C ILE A 660 5.63 10.10 -11.12
N ASN A 661 6.02 11.25 -11.66
CA ASN A 661 5.30 11.99 -12.68
C ASN A 661 6.26 12.37 -13.83
N PRO A 662 5.89 12.14 -15.09
CA PRO A 662 6.64 12.65 -16.22
C PRO A 662 6.43 14.17 -16.33
N ILE A 663 7.50 14.91 -16.56
CA ILE A 663 7.47 16.34 -16.85
C ILE A 663 8.36 16.65 -18.06
N MET A 664 8.05 17.72 -18.80
CA MET A 664 8.84 18.19 -19.95
C MET A 664 9.59 19.49 -19.57
N SER A 665 10.81 19.67 -20.08
CA SER A 665 11.69 20.81 -19.76
C SER A 665 11.09 22.20 -20.00
N ASN A 666 10.18 22.35 -20.97
CA ASN A 666 9.76 23.66 -21.50
C ASN A 666 8.26 23.98 -21.35
N ASN A 667 7.51 23.24 -20.53
CA ASN A 667 6.05 23.45 -20.37
C ASN A 667 5.27 23.40 -21.70
N THR A 668 5.82 22.71 -22.71
CA THR A 668 5.29 22.54 -24.08
C THR A 668 4.22 21.45 -24.18
N LEU A 669 3.29 21.44 -23.23
CA LEU A 669 2.22 20.42 -23.12
C LEU A 669 1.30 20.32 -24.35
N ASN A 670 1.32 21.30 -25.25
CA ASN A 670 0.43 21.34 -26.41
C ASN A 670 0.79 20.31 -27.50
N TYR A 671 2.01 19.79 -27.52
CA TYR A 671 2.46 18.84 -28.55
C TYR A 671 2.58 17.39 -28.06
N TYR A 672 2.57 17.16 -26.74
CA TYR A 672 2.83 15.84 -26.16
C TYR A 672 1.62 15.33 -25.37
N SER A 673 1.25 14.07 -25.62
CA SER A 673 0.24 13.36 -24.83
C SER A 673 0.83 12.10 -24.21
N PHE A 674 0.53 11.83 -22.94
CA PHE A 674 0.97 10.62 -22.24
C PHE A 674 -0.19 9.64 -22.09
N SER A 675 0.03 8.37 -22.46
CA SER A 675 -0.92 7.30 -22.17
C SER A 675 -0.48 6.57 -20.87
N GLY A 676 -1.07 6.96 -19.74
CA GLY A 676 -0.81 6.35 -18.44
C GLY A 676 -1.53 7.09 -17.32
N SER A 677 -1.87 6.38 -16.23
CA SER A 677 -2.40 7.01 -15.03
C SER A 677 -1.24 7.53 -14.18
N PHE A 678 -1.09 8.85 -14.10
CA PHE A 678 -0.11 9.51 -13.25
C PHE A 678 -0.80 10.23 -12.08
N PRO A 679 -0.20 10.27 -10.87
CA PRO A 679 1.12 9.74 -10.52
C PRO A 679 1.20 8.20 -10.54
N LEU A 680 2.29 7.68 -11.10
CA LEU A 680 2.54 6.23 -11.21
C LEU A 680 3.35 5.77 -9.99
N THR A 681 2.88 4.73 -9.29
CA THR A 681 3.62 4.12 -8.17
C THR A 681 4.16 2.75 -8.56
N LEU A 682 5.47 2.57 -8.47
CA LEU A 682 6.19 1.34 -8.78
C LEU A 682 6.76 0.71 -7.51
N LYS A 683 6.36 -0.54 -7.22
CA LYS A 683 6.96 -1.36 -6.17
C LYS A 683 8.38 -1.82 -6.53
N PRO A 684 9.22 -2.23 -5.56
CA PRO A 684 10.53 -2.83 -5.82
C PRO A 684 10.46 -3.93 -6.89
N GLY A 685 11.32 -3.83 -7.92
CA GLY A 685 11.39 -4.75 -9.06
C GLY A 685 10.22 -4.66 -10.05
N GLN A 686 9.23 -3.80 -9.79
CA GLN A 686 8.08 -3.66 -10.67
C GLN A 686 8.45 -2.91 -11.95
N LYS A 687 8.03 -3.47 -13.07
CA LYS A 687 8.08 -2.85 -14.39
C LYS A 687 6.74 -2.26 -14.79
N SER A 688 6.74 -1.14 -15.49
CA SER A 688 5.54 -0.53 -16.04
C SER A 688 5.84 0.24 -17.32
N ASN A 689 4.91 0.17 -18.26
CA ASN A 689 5.04 0.84 -19.55
C ASN A 689 4.09 2.03 -19.60
N PHE A 690 4.58 3.15 -20.14
CA PHE A 690 3.73 4.26 -20.56
C PHE A 690 4.18 4.75 -21.93
N THR A 691 3.25 5.34 -22.68
CA THR A 691 3.55 5.86 -24.02
C THR A 691 3.59 7.37 -23.97
N VAL A 692 4.60 7.95 -24.60
CA VAL A 692 4.63 9.37 -24.95
C VAL A 692 4.35 9.51 -26.44
N CYS A 693 3.43 10.38 -26.81
CA CYS A 693 3.13 10.68 -28.20
C CYS A 693 3.34 12.16 -28.49
N PHE A 694 3.83 12.47 -29.69
CA PHE A 694 3.99 13.81 -30.22
C PHE A 694 3.10 14.02 -31.46
N GLU A 695 2.48 15.20 -31.54
CA GLU A 695 1.69 15.66 -32.69
C GLU A 695 1.84 17.18 -32.81
N SER A 696 2.04 17.70 -34.03
CA SER A 696 2.12 19.14 -34.30
C SER A 696 1.33 19.50 -35.55
N LYS A 697 0.61 20.63 -35.49
CA LYS A 697 -0.10 21.23 -36.63
C LYS A 697 0.75 22.25 -37.41
N ASP A 698 1.95 22.54 -36.92
CA ASP A 698 2.90 23.46 -37.54
C ASP A 698 4.22 22.75 -37.88
N GLN A 699 5.00 23.36 -38.77
CA GLN A 699 6.37 22.95 -39.04
C GLN A 699 7.27 23.30 -37.84
N VAL A 700 7.88 22.30 -37.21
CA VAL A 700 8.68 22.44 -35.99
C VAL A 700 10.02 21.73 -36.16
N ASN A 701 11.10 22.36 -35.70
CA ASN A 701 12.43 21.74 -35.53
C ASN A 701 12.93 22.06 -34.12
N ARG A 702 12.91 21.08 -33.19
CA ARG A 702 13.14 21.34 -31.76
C ARG A 702 13.85 20.19 -31.05
N LEU A 703 14.56 20.55 -29.97
CA LEU A 703 15.10 19.65 -28.97
C LEU A 703 14.34 19.84 -27.64
N ASP A 704 13.82 18.76 -27.06
CA ASP A 704 13.12 18.76 -25.75
C ASP A 704 13.60 17.59 -24.88
N THR A 705 13.52 17.72 -23.55
CA THR A 705 13.91 16.65 -22.61
C THR A 705 12.77 16.33 -21.66
N MET A 706 12.47 15.04 -21.51
CA MET A 706 11.53 14.52 -20.53
C MET A 706 12.26 14.09 -19.26
N TYR A 707 11.70 14.43 -18.12
CA TYR A 707 12.18 14.05 -16.80
C TYR A 707 11.14 13.19 -16.08
N LEU A 708 11.61 12.24 -15.28
CA LEU A 708 10.81 11.66 -14.21
C LEU A 708 10.99 12.52 -12.96
N SER A 709 9.90 13.02 -12.44
CA SER A 709 9.86 13.86 -11.25
C SER A 709 9.18 13.12 -10.11
N ASN A 710 9.71 13.28 -8.91
CA ASN A 710 8.94 13.10 -7.68
C ASN A 710 8.96 14.43 -6.90
N SER A 711 8.46 14.43 -5.66
CA SER A 711 8.45 15.62 -4.81
C SER A 711 9.83 16.18 -4.46
N CYS A 712 10.92 15.50 -4.81
CA CYS A 712 12.27 15.76 -4.32
C CYS A 712 13.34 15.95 -5.40
N ILE A 713 13.23 15.26 -6.54
CA ILE A 713 14.24 15.26 -7.60
C ILE A 713 13.60 15.06 -8.98
N ASN A 714 14.21 15.70 -9.99
CA ASN A 714 13.91 15.49 -11.40
C ASN A 714 15.07 14.71 -12.04
N ARG A 715 14.77 13.56 -12.64
CA ARG A 715 15.75 12.72 -13.36
C ARG A 715 15.49 12.80 -14.86
N PRO A 716 16.42 13.33 -15.67
CA PRO A 716 16.29 13.27 -17.13
C PRO A 716 16.17 11.81 -17.58
N LEU A 717 15.21 11.55 -18.46
CA LEU A 717 14.91 10.21 -18.97
C LEU A 717 15.21 10.10 -20.47
N ILE A 718 14.64 11.00 -21.28
CA ILE A 718 14.76 10.97 -22.74
C ILE A 718 14.91 12.39 -23.29
N GLU A 719 15.80 12.58 -24.26
CA GLU A 719 15.98 13.79 -25.06
C GLU A 719 15.46 13.53 -26.50
N PHE A 720 14.47 14.30 -26.92
CA PHE A 720 13.83 14.22 -28.23
C PHE A 720 14.38 15.29 -29.17
N THR A 721 14.78 14.90 -30.38
CA THR A 721 15.04 15.80 -31.52
C THR A 721 13.95 15.59 -32.56
N ILE A 722 13.11 16.59 -32.81
CA ILE A 722 11.89 16.44 -33.62
C ILE A 722 11.92 17.39 -34.81
N ARG A 723 11.55 16.89 -36.00
CA ARG A 723 11.37 17.66 -37.25
C ARG A 723 10.03 17.33 -37.91
N THR A 724 9.24 18.33 -38.30
CA THR A 724 8.03 18.15 -39.12
C THR A 724 8.12 18.82 -40.51
N TYR A 725 7.37 18.31 -41.50
CA TYR A 725 7.38 18.77 -42.91
C TYR A 725 6.00 18.66 -43.59
N ASP A 726 5.76 19.44 -44.65
CA ASP A 726 4.48 19.48 -45.41
C ASP A 726 4.41 18.42 -46.53
N ASP A 727 3.22 17.86 -46.75
CA ASP A 727 2.88 16.96 -47.87
C ASP A 727 2.52 17.72 -49.16
N LYS A 728 2.93 17.19 -50.33
CA LYS A 728 2.78 17.81 -51.65
C LYS A 728 2.23 16.85 -52.73
N TYR A 729 1.83 15.63 -52.39
CA TYR A 729 1.44 14.61 -53.36
C TYR A 729 -0.08 14.51 -53.48
N ASP A 730 -0.60 14.35 -54.70
CA ASP A 730 -2.04 14.19 -54.96
C ASP A 730 -2.54 12.76 -54.65
N PRO A 731 -3.80 12.55 -54.21
CA PRO A 731 -4.42 11.23 -54.06
C PRO A 731 -4.45 10.42 -55.36
N VAL A 732 -4.24 9.10 -55.27
CA VAL A 732 -4.23 8.18 -56.43
C VAL A 732 -5.58 7.47 -56.58
N ILE A 733 -6.12 7.39 -57.81
CA ILE A 733 -7.36 6.67 -58.15
C ILE A 733 -7.08 5.60 -59.21
N VAL A 734 -7.49 4.35 -58.96
CA VAL A 734 -7.37 3.20 -59.88
C VAL A 734 -8.76 2.62 -60.17
N SER A 735 -9.07 2.30 -61.43
CA SER A 735 -10.35 1.73 -61.90
C SER A 735 -10.15 0.35 -62.52
N GLU A 736 -10.95 -0.64 -62.12
CA GLU A 736 -10.97 -1.99 -62.72
C GLU A 736 -12.41 -2.39 -63.07
N SER A 737 -12.62 -2.97 -64.26
CA SER A 737 -13.94 -3.44 -64.72
C SER A 737 -14.17 -4.94 -64.42
N ASP A 738 -15.44 -5.33 -64.34
CA ASP A 738 -15.84 -6.74 -64.31
C ASP A 738 -15.73 -7.42 -65.70
N SER A 739 -15.91 -8.74 -65.75
CA SER A 739 -15.79 -9.53 -66.99
C SER A 739 -16.84 -9.21 -68.06
N CYS A 740 -17.94 -8.52 -67.71
CA CYS A 740 -18.99 -8.11 -68.65
C CYS A 740 -18.90 -6.60 -68.99
N ASN A 741 -17.90 -5.88 -68.50
CA ASN A 741 -17.78 -4.41 -68.55
C ASN A 741 -19.04 -3.67 -68.08
N SER A 742 -19.75 -4.23 -67.09
CA SER A 742 -20.99 -3.69 -66.54
C SER A 742 -20.79 -2.92 -65.23
N CYS A 743 -19.78 -3.25 -64.45
CA CYS A 743 -19.45 -2.58 -63.19
C CYS A 743 -17.95 -2.28 -63.09
N PHE A 744 -17.62 -1.13 -62.47
CA PHE A 744 -16.27 -0.59 -62.33
C PHE A 744 -15.96 -0.31 -60.86
N LEU A 745 -14.89 -0.90 -60.33
CA LEU A 745 -14.41 -0.74 -58.97
C LEU A 745 -13.32 0.35 -58.92
N LEU A 746 -13.59 1.44 -58.22
CA LEU A 746 -12.67 2.56 -58.04
C LEU A 746 -11.98 2.46 -56.67
N SER A 747 -10.66 2.30 -56.65
CA SER A 747 -9.83 2.33 -55.43
C SER A 747 -9.10 3.66 -55.34
N ILE A 748 -9.37 4.44 -54.29
CA ILE A 748 -8.73 5.73 -54.00
C ILE A 748 -7.81 5.58 -52.80
N THR A 749 -6.55 5.99 -52.93
CA THR A 749 -5.55 5.85 -51.86
C THR A 749 -4.72 7.12 -51.70
N ASP A 750 -4.44 7.47 -50.45
CA ASP A 750 -3.49 8.50 -50.05
C ASP A 750 -2.84 8.04 -48.74
N SER A 751 -1.77 7.27 -48.88
CA SER A 751 -1.37 6.30 -47.85
C SER A 751 0.14 6.00 -47.79
N THR A 752 0.96 6.68 -48.60
CA THR A 752 2.41 6.59 -48.50
C THR A 752 2.94 7.28 -47.25
N VAL A 753 4.21 7.05 -46.93
CA VAL A 753 4.87 7.61 -45.73
C VAL A 753 4.95 9.14 -45.71
N ASN A 754 4.75 9.78 -46.86
CA ASN A 754 4.78 11.23 -46.99
C ASN A 754 3.38 11.86 -47.04
N ASP A 755 2.31 11.04 -47.14
CA ASP A 755 0.96 11.49 -47.43
C ASP A 755 0.15 11.89 -46.17
N GLY A 756 -0.64 12.95 -46.30
CA GLY A 756 -1.52 13.55 -45.28
C GLY A 756 -2.85 12.83 -45.06
N GLY A 757 -3.25 11.95 -45.99
CA GLY A 757 -4.48 11.16 -45.93
C GLY A 757 -5.70 11.86 -46.53
N LEU A 758 -6.68 11.07 -46.96
CA LEU A 758 -7.90 11.52 -47.64
C LEU A 758 -8.82 12.35 -46.73
N LEU A 759 -9.16 13.56 -47.18
CA LEU A 759 -10.17 14.43 -46.60
C LEU A 759 -11.56 14.10 -47.12
N SER A 760 -11.74 13.99 -48.44
CA SER A 760 -13.06 13.72 -49.04
C SER A 760 -12.99 13.03 -50.41
N VAL A 761 -14.07 12.31 -50.77
CA VAL A 761 -14.30 11.78 -52.13
C VAL A 761 -15.74 12.06 -52.53
N SER A 762 -15.95 12.76 -53.64
CA SER A 762 -17.27 13.24 -54.10
C SER A 762 -17.56 12.85 -55.56
N GLN A 763 -18.84 12.66 -55.87
CA GLN A 763 -19.31 12.39 -57.23
C GLN A 763 -19.58 13.70 -57.97
N ILE A 764 -19.11 13.82 -59.20
CA ILE A 764 -19.25 15.03 -60.02
C ILE A 764 -20.23 14.82 -61.18
N GLU A 765 -20.29 13.61 -61.77
CA GLU A 765 -21.16 13.31 -62.91
C GLU A 765 -21.61 11.84 -62.90
N ALA A 766 -22.87 11.58 -63.28
CA ALA A 766 -23.42 10.24 -63.43
C ALA A 766 -24.59 10.23 -64.43
N GLN A 767 -24.42 9.53 -65.56
CA GLN A 767 -25.45 9.27 -66.55
C GLN A 767 -25.47 7.78 -66.87
N ASN A 768 -26.64 7.13 -66.71
CA ASN A 768 -26.81 5.68 -66.87
C ASN A 768 -25.92 4.82 -65.92
N ILE A 769 -25.54 5.38 -64.77
CA ILE A 769 -24.70 4.75 -63.75
C ILE A 769 -25.41 4.74 -62.39
N GLN A 770 -25.36 3.60 -61.70
CA GLN A 770 -25.75 3.41 -60.32
C GLN A 770 -24.51 3.20 -59.44
N TRP A 771 -24.37 4.02 -58.41
CA TRP A 771 -23.25 3.98 -57.48
C TRP A 771 -23.54 3.12 -56.24
N ASN A 772 -22.52 2.41 -55.75
CA ASN A 772 -22.52 1.78 -54.43
C ASN A 772 -21.35 2.29 -53.60
N ILE A 773 -21.64 2.93 -52.46
CA ILE A 773 -20.66 3.57 -51.57
C ILE A 773 -20.72 2.92 -50.18
N PRO A 774 -19.67 2.21 -49.72
CA PRO A 774 -19.64 1.60 -48.39
C PRO A 774 -19.64 2.65 -47.27
N ALA A 775 -20.24 2.32 -46.12
CA ALA A 775 -20.38 3.23 -44.96
C ALA A 775 -19.08 3.44 -44.14
N ASN A 776 -18.02 2.66 -44.37
CA ASN A 776 -16.79 2.72 -43.58
C ASN A 776 -15.75 3.68 -44.18
N ILE A 777 -15.39 4.72 -43.41
CA ILE A 777 -14.58 5.87 -43.83
C ILE A 777 -13.18 5.77 -43.18
N SER A 778 -12.23 5.07 -43.82
CA SER A 778 -10.78 5.09 -43.50
C SER A 778 -10.07 6.37 -44.00
N PRO A 779 -9.31 7.12 -43.18
CA PRO A 779 -8.63 8.33 -43.65
C PRO A 779 -7.49 8.08 -44.66
N LEU A 780 -7.18 6.82 -45.01
CA LEU A 780 -6.05 6.48 -45.91
C LEU A 780 -6.47 5.88 -47.25
N TYR A 781 -7.67 5.30 -47.35
CA TYR A 781 -8.17 4.70 -48.59
C TYR A 781 -9.71 4.64 -48.65
N ARG A 782 -10.29 4.69 -49.85
CA ARG A 782 -11.72 4.54 -50.16
C ARG A 782 -11.90 3.60 -51.35
N VAL A 783 -13.04 2.89 -51.37
CA VAL A 783 -13.44 2.06 -52.52
C VAL A 783 -14.88 2.37 -52.89
N LEU A 784 -15.16 2.57 -54.18
CA LEU A 784 -16.49 2.88 -54.74
C LEU A 784 -16.78 1.92 -55.91
N THR A 785 -18.05 1.63 -56.19
CA THR A 785 -18.43 0.85 -57.38
C THR A 785 -19.44 1.61 -58.24
N ALA A 786 -19.18 1.71 -59.54
CA ALA A 786 -20.07 2.29 -60.56
C ALA A 786 -20.60 1.20 -61.50
N CYS A 787 -21.91 0.98 -61.54
CA CYS A 787 -22.53 -0.05 -62.39
C CYS A 787 -23.48 0.57 -63.43
N ILE A 788 -23.45 0.06 -64.67
CA ILE A 788 -24.33 0.49 -65.77
C ILE A 788 -25.77 0.04 -65.48
N VAL A 789 -26.74 0.94 -65.67
CA VAL A 789 -28.16 0.66 -65.40
C VAL A 789 -28.86 0.01 -66.60
N ASP A 790 -28.64 0.53 -67.81
CA ASP A 790 -29.22 0.02 -69.06
C ASP A 790 -28.09 -0.26 -70.09
N PRO A 791 -27.78 -1.53 -70.40
CA PRO A 791 -26.68 -1.88 -71.29
C PRO A 791 -26.95 -1.52 -72.77
N PHE A 792 -28.18 -1.13 -73.13
CA PHE A 792 -28.53 -0.67 -74.47
C PHE A 792 -28.37 0.86 -74.64
N LYS A 793 -27.82 1.57 -73.66
CA LYS A 793 -27.52 3.01 -73.70
C LYS A 793 -26.09 3.30 -73.24
N ASP A 794 -25.49 4.37 -73.77
CA ASP A 794 -24.17 4.84 -73.33
C ASP A 794 -24.21 5.35 -71.88
N ALA A 795 -23.11 5.19 -71.13
CA ALA A 795 -22.98 5.59 -69.73
C ALA A 795 -21.75 6.47 -69.48
N VAL A 796 -21.84 7.45 -68.58
CA VAL A 796 -20.75 8.41 -68.24
C VAL A 796 -20.70 8.62 -66.72
N TYR A 797 -19.50 8.66 -66.13
CA TYR A 797 -19.33 9.03 -64.73
C TYR A 797 -18.03 9.79 -64.42
N ALA A 798 -18.02 10.58 -63.33
CA ALA A 798 -16.83 11.25 -62.81
C ALA A 798 -16.84 11.43 -61.27
N ILE A 799 -15.66 11.36 -60.64
CA ILE A 799 -15.44 11.56 -59.19
C ILE A 799 -14.22 12.46 -58.89
N GLN A 800 -14.18 13.10 -57.73
CA GLN A 800 -13.04 13.88 -57.20
C GLN A 800 -12.61 13.36 -55.83
N ALA A 801 -11.31 13.23 -55.60
CA ALA A 801 -10.71 12.95 -54.29
C ALA A 801 -9.82 14.11 -53.84
N VAL A 802 -9.88 14.48 -52.55
CA VAL A 802 -9.10 15.57 -51.94
C VAL A 802 -8.43 15.07 -50.66
N ASP A 803 -7.16 15.37 -50.43
CA ASP A 803 -6.43 15.06 -49.19
C ASP A 803 -6.58 16.13 -48.10
N ASN A 804 -6.06 15.88 -46.89
CA ASN A 804 -6.08 16.81 -45.76
C ASN A 804 -5.23 18.08 -45.95
N ASN A 805 -4.34 18.07 -46.94
CA ASN A 805 -3.41 19.15 -47.24
C ASN A 805 -3.89 20.01 -48.44
N GLY A 806 -5.00 19.63 -49.08
CA GLY A 806 -5.68 20.35 -50.15
C GLY A 806 -5.34 19.89 -51.57
N ASN A 807 -4.50 18.86 -51.75
CA ASN A 807 -4.19 18.30 -53.07
C ASN A 807 -5.38 17.46 -53.59
N SER A 808 -5.60 17.40 -54.91
CA SER A 808 -6.84 16.80 -55.45
C SER A 808 -6.70 16.15 -56.83
N THR A 809 -7.40 15.02 -57.01
CA THR A 809 -7.44 14.25 -58.27
C THR A 809 -8.89 14.06 -58.75
N ILE A 810 -9.15 14.26 -60.05
CA ILE A 810 -10.45 14.00 -60.70
C ILE A 810 -10.31 12.83 -61.68
N PHE A 811 -11.21 11.85 -61.61
CA PHE A 811 -11.30 10.70 -62.51
C PHE A 811 -12.63 10.69 -63.28
N ARG A 812 -12.59 10.51 -64.60
CA ARG A 812 -13.76 10.50 -65.50
C ARG A 812 -13.65 9.36 -66.51
N ASP A 813 -14.76 8.69 -66.80
CA ASP A 813 -14.83 7.63 -67.81
C ASP A 813 -16.18 7.61 -68.56
N THR A 814 -16.21 7.00 -69.75
CA THR A 814 -17.39 6.88 -70.62
C THR A 814 -17.46 5.50 -71.26
N ILE A 815 -18.58 4.81 -71.10
CA ILE A 815 -18.78 3.41 -71.47
C ILE A 815 -19.86 3.30 -72.57
N PRO A 816 -19.53 2.76 -73.76
CA PRO A 816 -20.50 2.57 -74.86
C PRO A 816 -21.55 1.48 -74.57
N GLY A 817 -22.82 1.72 -74.92
CA GLY A 817 -23.90 0.72 -74.82
C GLY A 817 -24.12 -0.08 -76.13
N PHE A 818 -24.84 -1.21 -76.09
CA PHE A 818 -25.18 -2.04 -77.26
C PHE A 818 -26.45 -1.53 -77.98
N THR A 819 -26.30 -0.49 -78.80
CA THR A 819 -27.40 0.37 -79.29
C THR A 819 -28.03 -0.05 -80.64
N LEU A 820 -28.03 -1.34 -80.97
CA LEU A 820 -28.53 -1.85 -82.27
C LEU A 820 -30.06 -1.95 -82.32
N GLN A 821 -30.66 -1.49 -83.42
CA GLN A 821 -32.08 -1.59 -83.72
C GLN A 821 -32.30 -2.18 -85.13
N ILE A 822 -33.31 -3.03 -85.29
CA ILE A 822 -33.62 -3.68 -86.58
C ILE A 822 -34.84 -2.99 -87.22
N SER A 823 -34.72 -2.62 -88.49
CA SER A 823 -35.75 -1.86 -89.20
C SER A 823 -36.80 -2.81 -89.79
N ALA A 824 -38.08 -2.63 -89.40
CA ALA A 824 -39.26 -3.45 -89.76
C ALA A 824 -39.33 -4.85 -89.11
N MET A 825 -39.63 -4.90 -87.81
CA MET A 825 -40.02 -6.16 -87.15
C MET A 825 -41.40 -6.65 -87.63
N LYS A 826 -41.44 -7.64 -88.53
CA LYS A 826 -42.54 -8.62 -88.56
C LYS A 826 -42.01 -9.90 -87.93
N ASN A 827 -42.55 -10.26 -86.76
CA ASN A 827 -42.02 -11.36 -85.96
C ASN A 827 -43.00 -12.55 -86.02
N PRO A 828 -42.65 -13.69 -86.67
CA PRO A 828 -41.41 -14.00 -87.41
C PRO A 828 -41.37 -13.42 -88.83
N GLU A 829 -40.16 -13.27 -89.39
CA GLU A 829 -39.97 -12.88 -90.79
C GLU A 829 -40.30 -14.08 -91.69
N LYS A 830 -41.30 -13.93 -92.58
CA LYS A 830 -41.91 -15.04 -93.35
C LYS A 830 -41.46 -15.02 -94.81
N LEU A 831 -40.70 -16.03 -95.22
CA LEU A 831 -40.38 -16.31 -96.61
C LEU A 831 -41.58 -16.98 -97.30
N LYS A 832 -41.91 -16.57 -98.55
CA LYS A 832 -42.98 -17.19 -99.37
C LYS A 832 -42.62 -18.65 -99.73
N GLY A 833 -43.57 -19.42 -100.23
CA GLY A 833 -43.34 -20.79 -100.71
C GLY A 833 -42.35 -20.81 -101.88
N LEU A 834 -41.23 -21.53 -101.74
CA LEU A 834 -40.12 -21.55 -102.69
C LEU A 834 -39.90 -22.96 -103.28
N PRO A 835 -39.52 -23.11 -104.55
CA PRO A 835 -39.33 -24.43 -105.18
C PRO A 835 -38.30 -25.28 -104.43
N ILE A 836 -38.58 -26.58 -104.27
CA ILE A 836 -37.66 -27.54 -103.64
C ILE A 836 -36.31 -27.62 -104.39
N GLY A 837 -35.21 -27.70 -103.65
CA GLY A 837 -33.86 -27.94 -104.19
C GLY A 837 -33.11 -26.71 -104.70
N ILE A 838 -33.66 -25.49 -104.53
CA ILE A 838 -33.03 -24.23 -104.92
C ILE A 838 -32.76 -23.37 -103.67
N ASN A 839 -31.53 -22.88 -103.51
CA ASN A 839 -31.14 -22.01 -102.40
C ASN A 839 -31.60 -20.55 -102.66
N TYR A 840 -32.42 -19.98 -101.76
CA TYR A 840 -32.97 -18.63 -101.89
C TYR A 840 -32.42 -17.70 -100.80
N CYS A 841 -31.92 -16.52 -101.17
CA CYS A 841 -31.39 -15.56 -100.20
C CYS A 841 -32.17 -14.23 -100.21
N ASP A 842 -32.40 -13.68 -99.02
CA ASP A 842 -33.03 -12.37 -98.77
C ASP A 842 -32.24 -11.60 -97.70
N SER A 843 -32.62 -10.37 -97.34
CA SER A 843 -31.85 -9.55 -96.39
C SER A 843 -32.69 -8.74 -95.40
N VAL A 844 -32.17 -8.54 -94.18
CA VAL A 844 -32.77 -7.72 -93.10
C VAL A 844 -31.88 -6.54 -92.76
N SER A 845 -32.46 -5.35 -92.52
CA SER A 845 -31.68 -4.12 -92.27
C SER A 845 -31.54 -3.80 -90.79
N ILE A 846 -30.30 -3.58 -90.33
CA ILE A 846 -29.95 -3.22 -88.95
C ILE A 846 -29.33 -1.81 -88.89
N LYS A 847 -29.63 -1.06 -87.82
CA LYS A 847 -29.22 0.34 -87.62
C LYS A 847 -28.62 0.53 -86.23
N ASN A 848 -27.53 1.29 -86.14
CA ASN A 848 -26.93 1.69 -84.86
C ASN A 848 -27.48 3.06 -84.40
N ASN A 849 -28.19 3.11 -83.28
CA ASN A 849 -28.75 4.37 -82.77
C ASN A 849 -27.88 5.11 -81.73
N GLY A 850 -26.77 4.51 -81.28
CA GLY A 850 -25.88 5.08 -80.27
C GLY A 850 -24.88 6.08 -80.83
N ASN A 851 -23.99 6.58 -79.96
CA ASN A 851 -22.94 7.54 -80.32
C ASN A 851 -21.58 6.90 -80.62
N PHE A 852 -21.46 5.58 -80.40
CA PHE A 852 -20.24 4.82 -80.64
C PHE A 852 -20.43 3.78 -81.75
N ILE A 853 -19.31 3.38 -82.37
CA ILE A 853 -19.29 2.35 -83.42
C ILE A 853 -19.71 1.00 -82.82
N GLN A 854 -20.61 0.30 -83.50
CA GLN A 854 -21.00 -1.08 -83.16
C GLN A 854 -20.38 -2.04 -84.16
N THR A 855 -19.66 -3.06 -83.66
CA THR A 855 -19.10 -4.11 -84.49
C THR A 855 -19.76 -5.44 -84.14
N ILE A 856 -20.31 -6.13 -85.14
CA ILE A 856 -20.86 -7.47 -85.02
C ILE A 856 -19.87 -8.42 -85.69
N GLU A 857 -19.12 -9.16 -84.89
CA GLU A 857 -18.02 -10.01 -85.36
C GLU A 857 -18.50 -11.21 -86.16
N TYR A 858 -19.64 -11.79 -85.79
CA TYR A 858 -20.33 -12.85 -86.54
C TYR A 858 -21.79 -12.96 -86.08
N SER A 859 -22.62 -13.63 -86.86
CA SER A 859 -23.98 -14.02 -86.45
C SER A 859 -24.35 -15.34 -87.12
N GLN A 860 -25.16 -16.15 -86.44
CA GLN A 860 -25.59 -17.45 -86.92
C GLN A 860 -27.02 -17.74 -86.51
N PHE A 861 -27.70 -18.57 -87.32
CA PHE A 861 -28.96 -19.16 -86.94
C PHE A 861 -28.76 -20.23 -85.86
N LYS A 862 -29.76 -20.40 -84.99
CA LYS A 862 -29.70 -21.34 -83.86
C LYS A 862 -29.57 -22.80 -84.29
N LYS A 863 -30.31 -23.23 -85.33
CA LYS A 863 -30.19 -24.60 -85.89
C LYS A 863 -29.26 -24.62 -87.09
N ASN A 864 -29.24 -23.57 -87.91
CA ASN A 864 -28.36 -23.38 -89.06
C ASN A 864 -28.40 -24.54 -90.09
N VAL A 865 -29.57 -25.18 -90.27
CA VAL A 865 -29.74 -26.35 -91.14
C VAL A 865 -30.30 -25.94 -92.51
N GLN A 866 -31.51 -25.40 -92.54
CA GLN A 866 -32.16 -24.92 -93.77
C GLN A 866 -31.99 -23.42 -93.95
N PHE A 867 -31.85 -22.68 -92.85
CA PHE A 867 -31.51 -21.26 -92.84
C PHE A 867 -30.02 -21.10 -92.57
N SER A 868 -29.38 -20.19 -93.28
CA SER A 868 -27.97 -19.85 -93.07
C SER A 868 -27.75 -18.36 -93.28
N VAL A 869 -26.69 -17.82 -92.70
CA VAL A 869 -26.22 -16.46 -92.95
C VAL A 869 -24.81 -16.55 -93.54
N PRO A 870 -24.55 -16.02 -94.75
CA PRO A 870 -23.21 -16.03 -95.32
C PRO A 870 -22.21 -15.36 -94.37
N ILE A 871 -21.17 -16.08 -93.95
CA ILE A 871 -20.17 -15.57 -92.99
C ILE A 871 -19.34 -14.44 -93.61
N SER A 872 -19.21 -14.40 -94.94
CA SER A 872 -18.43 -13.41 -95.68
C SER A 872 -18.87 -11.95 -95.46
N GLN A 873 -20.05 -11.70 -94.91
CA GLN A 873 -20.52 -10.36 -94.60
C GLN A 873 -20.09 -9.85 -93.22
N PHE A 874 -19.46 -10.69 -92.40
CA PHE A 874 -18.95 -10.32 -91.09
C PHE A 874 -17.42 -10.12 -91.13
N PRO A 875 -16.86 -9.22 -90.30
CA PRO A 875 -17.55 -8.41 -89.31
C PRO A 875 -18.36 -7.25 -89.92
N ILE A 876 -19.54 -6.99 -89.37
CA ILE A 876 -20.36 -5.83 -89.75
C ILE A 876 -20.06 -4.69 -88.78
N VAL A 877 -19.35 -3.68 -89.29
CA VAL A 877 -19.10 -2.42 -88.58
C VAL A 877 -20.19 -1.41 -88.93
N LEU A 878 -20.86 -0.86 -87.92
CA LEU A 878 -21.89 0.17 -88.02
C LEU A 878 -21.44 1.41 -87.25
N ASN A 879 -21.12 2.50 -87.96
CA ASN A 879 -20.85 3.77 -87.29
C ASN A 879 -22.16 4.32 -86.65
N PRO A 880 -22.06 5.32 -85.75
CA PRO A 880 -23.24 5.98 -85.20
C PRO A 880 -24.22 6.41 -86.29
N LYS A 881 -25.49 6.01 -86.17
CA LYS A 881 -26.59 6.25 -87.12
C LYS A 881 -26.52 5.49 -88.45
N ASP A 882 -25.48 4.69 -88.71
CA ASP A 882 -25.38 3.85 -89.91
C ASP A 882 -26.45 2.75 -89.91
N GLN A 883 -26.86 2.36 -91.12
CA GLN A 883 -27.76 1.25 -91.39
C GLN A 883 -27.15 0.33 -92.45
N LYS A 884 -27.13 -0.99 -92.21
CA LYS A 884 -26.64 -2.02 -93.15
C LYS A 884 -27.62 -3.18 -93.25
N SER A 885 -27.70 -3.79 -94.45
CA SER A 885 -28.51 -4.99 -94.68
C SER A 885 -27.67 -6.26 -94.54
N ILE A 886 -28.26 -7.27 -93.91
CA ILE A 886 -27.66 -8.58 -93.62
C ILE A 886 -28.40 -9.61 -94.45
N VAL A 887 -27.66 -10.31 -95.31
CA VAL A 887 -28.19 -11.36 -96.18
C VAL A 887 -28.32 -12.67 -95.40
N PHE A 888 -29.42 -13.38 -95.57
CA PHE A 888 -29.65 -14.74 -95.08
C PHE A 888 -30.20 -15.60 -96.21
N CYS A 889 -29.98 -16.91 -96.16
CA CYS A 889 -30.37 -17.87 -97.19
C CYS A 889 -31.20 -19.01 -96.61
N TYR A 890 -32.11 -19.54 -97.41
CA TYR A 890 -33.03 -20.63 -97.09
C TYR A 890 -33.04 -21.67 -98.22
N ASN A 891 -32.75 -22.93 -97.88
CA ASN A 891 -32.70 -24.05 -98.83
C ASN A 891 -33.72 -25.16 -98.49
N PRO A 892 -34.90 -25.16 -99.12
CA PRO A 892 -35.94 -26.16 -98.88
C PRO A 892 -35.64 -27.51 -99.56
N ILE A 893 -35.65 -28.61 -98.79
CA ILE A 893 -35.29 -29.97 -99.28
C ILE A 893 -36.47 -30.98 -99.30
N LYS A 894 -37.67 -30.57 -98.87
CA LYS A 894 -38.87 -31.43 -98.81
C LYS A 894 -40.12 -30.59 -99.09
N VAL A 895 -40.94 -31.00 -100.06
CA VAL A 895 -42.21 -30.31 -100.39
C VAL A 895 -43.24 -30.54 -99.27
N ALA A 896 -43.94 -29.47 -98.85
CA ALA A 896 -45.01 -29.58 -97.86
C ALA A 896 -46.27 -30.21 -98.49
N ASP A 897 -46.80 -31.28 -97.87
CA ASP A 897 -48.01 -31.97 -98.34
C ASP A 897 -49.24 -31.06 -98.20
N THR A 898 -50.12 -31.04 -99.20
CA THR A 898 -51.21 -30.04 -99.35
C THR A 898 -52.34 -30.17 -98.32
N LEU A 899 -52.23 -31.10 -97.37
CA LEU A 899 -53.16 -31.25 -96.25
C LEU A 899 -52.51 -31.03 -94.86
N GLN A 900 -51.18 -30.84 -94.76
CA GLN A 900 -50.49 -30.46 -93.51
C GLN A 900 -49.30 -29.52 -93.80
N TYR A 901 -49.46 -28.21 -93.53
CA TYR A 901 -48.43 -27.18 -93.71
C TYR A 901 -47.26 -27.32 -92.70
N GLU A 902 -46.30 -28.21 -92.94
CA GLU A 902 -45.00 -28.19 -92.22
C GLU A 902 -44.17 -26.98 -92.71
N LYS A 903 -43.72 -26.12 -91.78
CA LYS A 903 -42.88 -24.95 -92.06
C LYS A 903 -41.55 -25.05 -91.32
N ASP A 904 -40.48 -24.65 -92.00
CA ASP A 904 -39.14 -24.57 -91.43
C ASP A 904 -38.98 -23.28 -90.63
N THR A 905 -38.43 -23.37 -89.41
CA THR A 905 -38.26 -22.22 -88.50
C THR A 905 -36.91 -22.22 -87.80
N ASP A 906 -36.30 -21.04 -87.67
CA ASP A 906 -35.02 -20.82 -86.97
C ASP A 906 -34.90 -19.38 -86.41
N THR A 907 -33.84 -19.05 -85.65
CA THR A 907 -33.62 -17.72 -85.04
C THR A 907 -32.17 -17.28 -85.17
N LEU A 908 -31.95 -16.08 -85.71
CA LEU A 908 -30.66 -15.39 -85.84
C LEU A 908 -30.39 -14.52 -84.60
N PHE A 909 -29.16 -14.50 -84.09
CA PHE A 909 -28.80 -13.72 -82.90
C PHE A 909 -27.71 -12.69 -83.20
N PHE A 910 -27.92 -11.43 -82.81
CA PHE A 910 -26.90 -10.39 -82.81
C PHE A 910 -26.47 -10.10 -81.37
N GLY A 911 -25.19 -10.27 -81.03
CA GLY A 911 -24.72 -10.03 -79.66
C GLY A 911 -23.29 -9.53 -79.59
N ARG A 912 -22.97 -8.92 -78.45
CA ARG A 912 -21.62 -8.53 -78.01
C ARG A 912 -21.53 -8.73 -76.50
N ASP A 913 -20.44 -9.32 -76.03
CA ASP A 913 -20.22 -9.64 -74.62
C ASP A 913 -21.43 -10.37 -74.00
N CYS A 914 -21.95 -9.88 -72.87
CA CYS A 914 -23.08 -10.48 -72.15
C CYS A 914 -24.47 -10.02 -72.68
N VAL A 915 -24.56 -9.34 -73.84
CA VAL A 915 -25.80 -8.78 -74.41
C VAL A 915 -26.13 -9.40 -75.77
N SER A 916 -27.38 -9.83 -75.99
CA SER A 916 -27.84 -10.40 -77.27
C SER A 916 -29.26 -9.95 -77.67
N LEU A 917 -29.51 -9.92 -78.98
CA LEU A 917 -30.75 -9.50 -79.64
C LEU A 917 -31.22 -10.61 -80.62
N PRO A 918 -32.29 -11.37 -80.32
CA PRO A 918 -32.78 -12.48 -81.14
C PRO A 918 -33.75 -12.05 -82.27
N LEU A 919 -33.72 -12.77 -83.39
CA LEU A 919 -34.55 -12.55 -84.59
C LEU A 919 -35.06 -13.87 -85.21
N PRO A 920 -36.35 -14.21 -85.12
CA PRO A 920 -36.89 -15.46 -85.66
C PRO A 920 -37.35 -15.39 -87.13
N PHE A 921 -37.18 -16.50 -87.86
CA PHE A 921 -37.48 -16.67 -89.30
C PHE A 921 -38.34 -17.92 -89.56
N GLU A 922 -39.17 -17.89 -90.61
CA GLU A 922 -40.11 -18.94 -91.02
C GLU A 922 -40.18 -19.08 -92.58
N GLY A 923 -40.18 -20.31 -93.14
CA GLY A 923 -40.25 -20.59 -94.59
C GLY A 923 -40.82 -21.99 -94.94
N PHE A 924 -41.15 -22.26 -96.22
CA PHE A 924 -41.65 -23.58 -96.69
C PHE A 924 -41.42 -23.84 -98.19
N ALA A 925 -41.50 -25.11 -98.62
CA ALA A 925 -41.19 -25.57 -99.99
C ALA A 925 -42.45 -25.85 -100.86
N ILE A 926 -42.38 -25.65 -102.18
CA ILE A 926 -43.42 -25.99 -103.18
C ILE A 926 -42.89 -26.94 -104.28
N ASP A 927 -43.77 -27.78 -104.87
CA ASP A 927 -43.45 -28.83 -105.86
C ASP A 927 -43.05 -28.29 -107.25
N ASP A 928 -42.24 -29.04 -108.00
CA ASP A 928 -41.81 -28.75 -109.38
C ASP A 928 -42.18 -29.94 -110.31
N ASN A 929 -43.28 -29.78 -111.07
CA ASN A 929 -43.89 -30.84 -111.89
C ASN A 929 -43.61 -30.68 -113.39
N HIS A 930 -43.29 -31.78 -114.08
CA HIS A 930 -43.16 -31.82 -115.55
C HIS A 930 -44.20 -32.75 -116.20
N LEU A 931 -44.88 -32.24 -117.23
CA LEU A 931 -45.91 -32.94 -118.01
C LEU A 931 -45.32 -33.51 -119.31
N THR A 932 -45.51 -34.80 -119.55
CA THR A 932 -45.14 -35.45 -120.83
C THR A 932 -46.19 -36.47 -121.27
N LYS A 933 -46.28 -36.76 -122.58
CA LYS A 933 -47.28 -37.68 -123.16
C LYS A 933 -46.70 -39.06 -123.42
N ALA A 934 -47.37 -40.11 -122.92
CA ALA A 934 -47.03 -41.50 -123.26
C ALA A 934 -47.55 -41.87 -124.66
N LYS A 935 -46.94 -42.88 -125.30
CA LYS A 935 -47.33 -43.39 -126.65
C LYS A 935 -48.81 -43.79 -126.79
N CYS A 936 -49.52 -44.01 -125.68
CA CYS A 936 -50.95 -44.32 -125.64
C CYS A 936 -51.85 -43.08 -125.42
N SER A 937 -51.31 -41.87 -125.59
CA SER A 937 -52.04 -40.59 -125.43
C SER A 937 -52.62 -40.35 -124.03
N VAL A 938 -51.92 -40.83 -122.99
CA VAL A 938 -52.17 -40.48 -121.59
C VAL A 938 -51.10 -39.48 -121.14
N ASP A 939 -51.52 -38.36 -120.53
CA ASP A 939 -50.60 -37.41 -119.90
C ASP A 939 -50.04 -38.02 -118.61
N ILE A 940 -48.71 -38.05 -118.50
CA ILE A 940 -47.98 -38.45 -117.29
C ILE A 940 -47.39 -37.19 -116.66
N ILE A 941 -47.70 -36.97 -115.39
CA ILE A 941 -47.05 -35.97 -114.53
C ILE A 941 -45.97 -36.69 -113.73
N ILE A 942 -44.73 -36.20 -113.79
CA ILE A 942 -43.63 -36.64 -112.94
C ILE A 942 -43.20 -35.43 -112.10
N GLY A 943 -43.24 -35.58 -110.77
CA GLY A 943 -42.89 -34.54 -109.80
C GLY A 943 -41.87 -35.04 -108.77
N ILE A 944 -41.01 -34.13 -108.29
CA ILE A 944 -39.99 -34.44 -107.27
C ILE A 944 -40.49 -33.99 -105.91
N VAL A 945 -41.06 -34.93 -105.15
CA VAL A 945 -41.62 -34.64 -103.83
C VAL A 945 -40.55 -34.61 -102.72
N LYS A 946 -39.41 -35.26 -102.95
CA LYS A 946 -38.29 -35.39 -102.01
C LYS A 946 -37.01 -35.79 -102.74
N ILE A 947 -35.88 -35.15 -102.44
CA ILE A 947 -34.57 -35.51 -103.00
C ILE A 947 -33.88 -36.52 -102.05
N PRO A 948 -33.63 -37.78 -102.46
CA PRO A 948 -32.95 -38.77 -101.61
C PRO A 948 -31.43 -38.54 -101.58
N GLN A 949 -30.81 -38.69 -100.40
CA GLN A 949 -29.38 -38.42 -100.18
C GLN A 949 -28.46 -39.61 -100.62
N PRO A 950 -27.25 -39.35 -101.16
CA PRO A 950 -26.29 -40.38 -101.62
C PRO A 950 -25.64 -41.19 -100.47
N GLY A 951 -24.95 -42.29 -100.82
CA GLY A 951 -24.45 -43.34 -99.91
C GLY A 951 -23.48 -42.94 -98.78
N LEU A 952 -23.05 -41.69 -98.73
CA LEU A 952 -22.41 -41.02 -97.59
C LEU A 952 -23.11 -39.65 -97.44
N SER A 953 -23.74 -39.39 -96.29
CA SER A 953 -24.54 -38.19 -96.06
C SER A 953 -24.49 -37.70 -94.60
N ASP A 954 -25.14 -36.57 -94.30
CA ASP A 954 -25.23 -35.97 -92.97
C ASP A 954 -23.89 -35.80 -92.25
N ILE A 955 -22.87 -35.33 -92.99
CA ILE A 955 -21.53 -35.16 -92.46
C ILE A 955 -21.45 -33.87 -91.64
N ILE A 956 -21.19 -33.98 -90.34
CA ILE A 956 -21.14 -32.86 -89.39
C ILE A 956 -19.86 -32.96 -88.56
N VAL A 957 -19.14 -31.84 -88.42
CA VAL A 957 -18.01 -31.72 -87.48
C VAL A 957 -18.41 -30.78 -86.34
N PHE A 958 -18.21 -31.20 -85.09
CA PHE A 958 -18.51 -30.40 -83.91
C PHE A 958 -17.41 -30.51 -82.84
N PRO A 959 -16.98 -29.39 -82.24
CA PRO A 959 -17.26 -28.01 -82.66
C PRO A 959 -16.54 -27.66 -83.98
N ASN A 960 -17.06 -26.71 -84.75
CA ASN A 960 -16.36 -26.10 -85.89
C ASN A 960 -16.79 -24.62 -85.98
N PRO A 961 -15.91 -23.64 -85.72
CA PRO A 961 -14.46 -23.77 -85.54
C PRO A 961 -14.07 -24.44 -84.22
N ILE A 962 -12.91 -25.07 -84.17
CA ILE A 962 -12.39 -25.80 -83.01
C ILE A 962 -11.38 -24.93 -82.25
N SER A 963 -11.55 -24.79 -80.94
CA SER A 963 -10.59 -24.07 -80.08
C SER A 963 -9.32 -24.90 -79.86
N VAL A 964 -8.14 -24.27 -79.85
CA VAL A 964 -6.87 -24.92 -79.45
C VAL A 964 -6.89 -25.51 -78.04
N GLN A 965 -7.84 -25.11 -77.18
CA GLN A 965 -8.02 -25.72 -75.86
C GLN A 965 -8.78 -27.06 -75.90
N ASN A 966 -9.39 -27.42 -77.04
CA ASN A 966 -10.12 -28.67 -77.19
C ASN A 966 -9.19 -29.80 -77.60
N ASN A 967 -9.29 -30.94 -76.91
CA ASN A 967 -8.42 -32.09 -77.16
C ASN A 967 -8.79 -32.89 -78.43
N ALA A 968 -10.06 -32.84 -78.85
CA ALA A 968 -10.57 -33.54 -80.01
C ALA A 968 -11.77 -32.80 -80.65
N ALA A 969 -12.05 -33.12 -81.91
CA ALA A 969 -13.28 -32.75 -82.60
C ALA A 969 -14.08 -34.00 -82.97
N THR A 970 -15.41 -33.90 -83.01
CA THR A 970 -16.30 -35.02 -83.32
C THR A 970 -16.82 -34.91 -84.75
N LEU A 971 -16.56 -35.93 -85.58
CA LEU A 971 -17.08 -36.07 -86.94
C LEU A 971 -18.22 -37.10 -86.95
N GLN A 972 -19.44 -36.68 -87.30
CA GLN A 972 -20.59 -37.54 -87.50
C GLN A 972 -20.92 -37.68 -88.99
N PHE A 973 -21.35 -38.86 -89.44
CA PHE A 973 -21.81 -39.09 -90.81
C PHE A 973 -22.70 -40.34 -90.91
N THR A 974 -23.52 -40.41 -91.96
CA THR A 974 -24.40 -41.54 -92.26
C THR A 974 -23.88 -42.31 -93.48
N LEU A 975 -23.80 -43.64 -93.37
CA LEU A 975 -23.57 -44.55 -94.50
C LEU A 975 -24.88 -45.17 -95.00
N GLY A 976 -25.12 -45.09 -96.30
CA GLY A 976 -26.28 -45.70 -96.96
C GLY A 976 -26.05 -47.15 -97.46
N SER A 977 -24.80 -47.62 -97.49
CA SER A 977 -24.42 -48.98 -97.94
C SER A 977 -23.17 -49.48 -97.18
N MET A 978 -22.86 -50.78 -97.25
CA MET A 978 -21.71 -51.35 -96.53
C MET A 978 -20.37 -51.00 -97.21
N GLN A 979 -19.52 -50.22 -96.55
CA GLN A 979 -18.35 -49.54 -97.13
C GLN A 979 -17.13 -49.57 -96.18
N ASP A 980 -15.91 -49.57 -96.71
CA ASP A 980 -14.68 -49.31 -95.93
C ASP A 980 -14.53 -47.80 -95.70
N ILE A 981 -14.10 -47.38 -94.50
CA ILE A 981 -13.98 -45.97 -94.15
C ILE A 981 -12.52 -45.61 -93.87
N SER A 982 -12.05 -44.49 -94.42
CA SER A 982 -10.77 -43.87 -94.04
C SER A 982 -10.94 -42.37 -93.80
N LEU A 983 -10.18 -41.82 -92.86
CA LEU A 983 -10.15 -40.39 -92.54
C LEU A 983 -8.72 -39.86 -92.52
N ASP A 984 -8.48 -38.82 -93.31
CA ASP A 984 -7.22 -38.09 -93.39
C ASP A 984 -7.43 -36.62 -93.03
N ILE A 985 -6.45 -35.99 -92.38
CA ILE A 985 -6.38 -34.54 -92.20
C ILE A 985 -5.36 -33.97 -93.18
N PHE A 986 -5.76 -32.91 -93.88
CA PHE A 986 -4.95 -32.24 -94.88
C PHE A 986 -4.80 -30.75 -94.55
N SER A 987 -3.55 -30.28 -94.47
CA SER A 987 -3.24 -28.84 -94.42
C SER A 987 -2.95 -28.32 -95.84
N PRO A 988 -3.78 -27.41 -96.38
CA PRO A 988 -3.61 -26.91 -97.74
C PRO A 988 -2.38 -26.03 -97.93
N LEU A 989 -1.83 -25.45 -96.85
CA LEU A 989 -0.66 -24.57 -96.91
C LEU A 989 0.66 -25.35 -96.86
N THR A 990 0.72 -26.41 -96.05
CA THR A 990 1.95 -27.20 -95.88
C THR A 990 1.99 -28.45 -96.75
N MET A 991 0.86 -28.79 -97.39
CA MET A 991 0.62 -30.08 -98.07
C MET A 991 0.84 -31.30 -97.17
N HIS A 992 0.96 -31.08 -95.86
CA HIS A 992 1.18 -32.14 -94.88
C HIS A 992 -0.14 -32.90 -94.67
N LYS A 993 -0.07 -34.22 -94.86
CA LYS A 993 -1.20 -35.14 -94.74
C LYS A 993 -0.96 -36.05 -93.54
N VAL A 994 -1.87 -36.01 -92.58
CA VAL A 994 -1.86 -36.92 -91.42
C VAL A 994 -3.01 -37.91 -91.58
N HIS A 995 -2.68 -39.18 -91.69
CA HIS A 995 -3.68 -40.24 -91.71
C HIS A 995 -4.15 -40.52 -90.28
N MET A 996 -5.45 -40.39 -90.04
CA MET A 996 -5.99 -40.47 -88.68
C MET A 996 -6.62 -41.82 -88.39
N TYR A 997 -7.27 -42.43 -89.38
CA TYR A 997 -8.07 -43.62 -89.16
C TYR A 997 -8.30 -44.42 -90.43
N ASP A 998 -8.07 -45.73 -90.34
CA ASP A 998 -8.53 -46.75 -91.29
C ASP A 998 -9.47 -47.72 -90.54
N GLY A 999 -10.73 -47.79 -90.97
CA GLY A 999 -11.75 -48.63 -90.40
C GLY A 999 -12.07 -49.84 -91.28
N VAL A 1000 -12.13 -51.03 -90.68
CA VAL A 1000 -12.67 -52.25 -91.32
C VAL A 1000 -14.12 -52.00 -91.78
N ARG A 1001 -14.49 -52.50 -92.97
CA ARG A 1001 -15.81 -52.47 -93.61
C ARG A 1001 -16.99 -52.37 -92.65
N ARG A 1002 -17.77 -51.28 -92.74
CA ARG A 1002 -18.91 -50.96 -91.86
C ARG A 1002 -20.24 -51.06 -92.60
N SER A 1003 -21.26 -51.55 -91.90
CA SER A 1003 -22.65 -51.65 -92.37
C SER A 1003 -23.31 -50.27 -92.56
N PRO A 1004 -24.46 -50.14 -93.26
CA PRO A 1004 -25.21 -48.87 -93.31
C PRO A 1004 -25.63 -48.41 -91.90
N GLY A 1005 -25.60 -47.11 -91.61
CA GLY A 1005 -25.93 -46.53 -90.31
C GLY A 1005 -25.26 -45.18 -90.05
N GLN A 1006 -25.58 -44.55 -88.92
CA GLN A 1006 -24.89 -43.34 -88.45
C GLN A 1006 -23.65 -43.69 -87.64
N TYR A 1007 -22.57 -42.96 -87.89
CA TYR A 1007 -21.27 -43.16 -87.28
C TYR A 1007 -20.77 -41.85 -86.70
N THR A 1008 -19.97 -41.96 -85.65
CA THR A 1008 -19.30 -40.84 -84.98
C THR A 1008 -17.85 -41.23 -84.75
N ILE A 1009 -16.93 -40.35 -85.15
CA ILE A 1009 -15.48 -40.49 -84.97
C ILE A 1009 -15.00 -39.28 -84.16
N GLU A 1010 -14.31 -39.53 -83.05
CA GLU A 1010 -13.54 -38.49 -82.37
C GLU A 1010 -12.16 -38.40 -83.01
N VAL A 1011 -11.81 -37.19 -83.44
CA VAL A 1011 -10.58 -36.88 -84.14
C VAL A 1011 -9.71 -36.05 -83.20
N PRO A 1012 -8.58 -36.59 -82.70
CA PRO A 1012 -7.67 -35.84 -81.86
C PRO A 1012 -6.97 -34.74 -82.66
N ILE A 1013 -6.87 -33.54 -82.07
CA ILE A 1013 -6.35 -32.34 -82.74
C ILE A 1013 -5.27 -31.61 -81.92
N GLN A 1014 -4.86 -32.17 -80.78
CA GLN A 1014 -3.92 -31.55 -79.84
C GLN A 1014 -2.57 -31.17 -80.45
N GLU A 1015 -2.14 -31.87 -81.50
CA GLU A 1015 -0.86 -31.62 -82.17
C GLU A 1015 -0.98 -30.67 -83.38
N LEU A 1016 -2.18 -30.15 -83.66
CA LEU A 1016 -2.43 -29.22 -84.76
C LEU A 1016 -2.45 -27.77 -84.25
N HIS A 1017 -1.68 -26.90 -84.90
CA HIS A 1017 -1.67 -25.47 -84.61
C HIS A 1017 -2.89 -24.75 -85.20
N SER A 1018 -3.23 -23.57 -84.68
CA SER A 1018 -4.29 -22.71 -85.22
C SER A 1018 -4.11 -22.49 -86.73
N GLY A 1019 -5.16 -22.72 -87.50
CA GLY A 1019 -5.13 -22.68 -88.96
C GLY A 1019 -6.32 -23.37 -89.63
N PHE A 1020 -6.37 -23.31 -90.95
CA PHE A 1020 -7.38 -23.98 -91.78
C PHE A 1020 -6.90 -25.36 -92.23
N TYR A 1021 -7.75 -26.38 -92.07
CA TYR A 1021 -7.49 -27.75 -92.49
C TYR A 1021 -8.73 -28.35 -93.19
N TYR A 1022 -8.54 -29.48 -93.87
CA TYR A 1022 -9.62 -30.29 -94.41
C TYR A 1022 -9.58 -31.69 -93.82
N PHE A 1023 -10.73 -32.17 -93.36
CA PHE A 1023 -10.97 -33.59 -93.14
C PHE A 1023 -11.37 -34.22 -94.47
N MET A 1024 -10.62 -35.20 -94.94
CA MET A 1024 -10.96 -36.00 -96.12
C MET A 1024 -11.52 -37.35 -95.63
N LEU A 1025 -12.84 -37.48 -95.64
CA LEU A 1025 -13.55 -38.71 -95.29
C LEU A 1025 -13.82 -39.51 -96.56
N LYS A 1026 -13.36 -40.76 -96.61
CA LYS A 1026 -13.66 -41.68 -97.72
C LYS A 1026 -14.49 -42.85 -97.22
N ALA A 1027 -15.51 -43.20 -97.98
CA ALA A 1027 -16.34 -44.38 -97.79
C ALA A 1027 -16.45 -45.13 -99.14
N GLY A 1028 -15.62 -46.16 -99.32
CA GLY A 1028 -15.41 -46.85 -100.61
C GLY A 1028 -15.15 -45.89 -101.78
N PRO A 1029 -16.02 -45.80 -102.82
CA PRO A 1029 -15.80 -44.90 -103.95
C PRO A 1029 -16.15 -43.43 -103.64
N TYR A 1030 -16.81 -43.15 -102.52
CA TYR A 1030 -17.21 -41.79 -102.14
C TYR A 1030 -16.11 -41.12 -101.32
N SER A 1031 -15.80 -39.87 -101.62
CA SER A 1031 -14.89 -39.05 -100.81
C SER A 1031 -15.44 -37.64 -100.64
N GLU A 1032 -15.44 -37.14 -99.41
CA GLU A 1032 -15.88 -35.78 -99.07
C GLU A 1032 -14.77 -35.03 -98.33
N PHE A 1033 -14.60 -33.76 -98.67
CA PHE A 1033 -13.65 -32.85 -98.02
C PHE A 1033 -14.40 -31.86 -97.15
N ILE A 1034 -14.25 -31.95 -95.84
CA ILE A 1034 -14.92 -31.08 -94.87
C ILE A 1034 -13.93 -30.04 -94.36
N PRO A 1035 -14.14 -28.74 -94.62
CA PRO A 1035 -13.28 -27.68 -94.08
C PRO A 1035 -13.47 -27.53 -92.57
N ILE A 1036 -12.36 -27.44 -91.84
CA ILE A 1036 -12.34 -27.14 -90.42
C ILE A 1036 -11.37 -25.99 -90.15
N SER A 1037 -11.71 -25.16 -89.17
CA SER A 1037 -10.85 -24.07 -88.70
C SER A 1037 -10.48 -24.31 -87.25
N ILE A 1038 -9.20 -24.25 -86.93
CA ILE A 1038 -8.69 -24.31 -85.55
C ILE A 1038 -8.25 -22.90 -85.16
N TYR A 1039 -8.77 -22.36 -84.05
CA TYR A 1039 -8.44 -21.02 -83.54
C TYR A 1039 -7.77 -21.08 -82.18
#